data_AF-A0A0G1EC87-F1
#
_entry.id   AF-A0A0G1EC87-F1
#
_cell.length_a   1.000
_cell.length_b   1.000
_cell.length_c   1.000
_cell.angle_alpha   90.00
_cell.angle_beta   90.00
_cell.angle_gamma   90.00
#
_symmetry.space_group_name_H-M   'P 1'
#
loop_
_entity.id
_entity.type
_entity.pdbx_description
1 polymer ?
#
loop_
_entity_poly.entity_id
_entity_poly.type
_entity_poly.pdbx_seq_one_letter_code
_entity_poly.pdbx_strand_id
1 'polypeptide(L)'
;MCKNYLITIVLLAGLTGILYADNIQTLDNGQIRLRVNCTAGGIPWRLVESNLSDTYSYVSKGSADDDYGREFQITLSDGHNGILQPPIPWNPTQGGDVYRNPSPVNTWYNNGYEIYVQSNMRDWMPTTPAVTPVVLEIWYRLDGKTVRVRGNVINYENHDRWWNGSEFPTTFLKTDCNIWRYGDSSDPWNINAATPYVEKQWSQVAEYTNDNPAWEHYDTDEQWSGWYTQSNHTQASAGITTVQTDGGMGGSVCRVTNGQGASGGPDDDQLVMSNFSCFANLPAYSIRRFEHTWVVGTVSDARTWVHNWHSNTSVVKPTDMLYYAFDSSRSDYLHFLRQTGYWTQTSGVFQTQTFQVNNPSDFNESDATIRGRTMANGTIEADVQITSTANTDRTNYVGLALRKPAGDTLSLYSGYQFRLRYDGVLEFYCANWNFYPYWGVIQSVQTNMPPTTKRHMKVVATGTNFKIYIDGVLKGDWTESSNLYPDGYFGLHAYAGTATYDNVRIKGSSLDSTENHYTNQGSVVHRSMSGGKDVGQKFTAENSFNTVRVQCSGTVSTSMRLRLYAWNTDYSTTVAGVPLANSVLASSANPCYLTLNAGGTRSAGTYVLRMSDSSGDFGPDGFNNSNDTEAIPYLFGARRFEILENLFASAVTGCVSPGSGIDLAAHIMPLEPFSSLGFIFTDKGAANDSAPFTLKFYRWYTNYSTTVSGNPLVTQSFSQGYGNGDFWVDLDIGGEYDTYGYLVVMHLDSMPSGTDIGWYLNSSSTETRAEYYANGTLQTGDLYLYTQTANMDYIVETLNQ
;
A
#
# COMPACT_ATOMS: atom_id res chain seq x y z
N MET A 1 -25.66 70.41 -27.71
CA MET A 1 -25.36 68.97 -27.93
C MET A 1 -24.60 68.37 -26.73
N CYS A 2 -25.06 68.52 -25.49
CA CYS A 2 -24.45 67.86 -24.31
C CYS A 2 -25.50 67.68 -23.20
N LYS A 3 -26.39 66.67 -23.29
CA LYS A 3 -27.26 66.31 -22.14
C LYS A 3 -27.71 64.83 -22.05
N ASN A 4 -27.26 63.93 -22.93
CA ASN A 4 -27.78 62.54 -23.00
C ASN A 4 -26.77 61.41 -22.70
N TYR A 5 -25.57 61.68 -22.20
CA TYR A 5 -24.57 60.62 -21.94
C TYR A 5 -24.40 60.22 -20.46
N LEU A 6 -25.10 60.85 -19.52
CA LEU A 6 -24.90 60.57 -18.08
C LEU A 6 -25.82 59.46 -17.53
N ILE A 7 -26.86 59.03 -18.25
CA ILE A 7 -27.84 58.04 -17.75
C ILE A 7 -27.48 56.60 -18.15
N THR A 8 -26.63 56.39 -19.16
CA THR A 8 -26.24 55.04 -19.60
C THR A 8 -25.08 54.44 -18.80
N ILE A 9 -24.27 55.25 -18.09
CA ILE A 9 -23.12 54.75 -17.32
C ILE A 9 -23.53 54.23 -15.93
N VAL A 10 -24.68 54.67 -15.38
CA VAL A 10 -25.15 54.20 -14.06
C VAL A 10 -25.89 52.85 -14.15
N LEU A 11 -26.34 52.42 -15.33
CA LEU A 11 -27.03 51.14 -15.54
C LEU A 11 -26.10 49.97 -15.92
N LEU A 12 -24.84 50.22 -16.34
CA LEU A 12 -23.88 49.15 -16.64
C LEU A 12 -22.99 48.75 -15.44
N ALA A 13 -22.93 49.55 -14.37
CA ALA A 13 -22.20 49.19 -13.14
C ALA A 13 -23.06 48.39 -12.14
N GLY A 14 -24.34 48.16 -12.42
CA GLY A 14 -25.29 47.48 -11.53
C GLY A 14 -25.55 46.00 -11.82
N LEU A 15 -24.77 45.34 -12.70
CA LEU A 15 -25.20 44.08 -13.33
C LEU A 15 -24.15 42.96 -13.46
N THR A 16 -23.10 42.94 -12.64
CA THR A 16 -22.15 41.80 -12.60
C THR A 16 -21.88 41.22 -11.22
N GLY A 17 -22.73 41.51 -10.24
CA GLY A 17 -22.84 40.68 -9.04
C GLY A 17 -23.88 39.59 -9.27
N ILE A 18 -23.58 38.57 -10.08
CA ILE A 18 -24.32 37.31 -9.97
C ILE A 18 -23.94 36.79 -8.58
N LEU A 19 -24.79 37.08 -7.59
CA LEU A 19 -24.75 36.41 -6.31
C LEU A 19 -24.97 34.94 -6.65
N TYR A 20 -23.88 34.17 -6.74
CA TYR A 20 -23.96 32.73 -6.74
C TYR A 20 -24.68 32.38 -5.44
N ALA A 21 -25.92 31.91 -5.55
CA ALA A 21 -26.62 31.39 -4.40
C ALA A 21 -25.75 30.25 -3.87
N ASP A 22 -25.24 30.41 -2.65
CA ASP A 22 -24.39 29.41 -2.02
C ASP A 22 -25.10 28.06 -2.07
N ASN A 23 -24.43 27.06 -2.64
CA ASN A 23 -24.98 25.72 -2.73
C ASN A 23 -24.66 24.97 -1.43
N ILE A 24 -25.46 25.25 -0.41
CA ILE A 24 -25.27 24.67 0.92
C ILE A 24 -26.04 23.36 1.02
N GLN A 25 -25.30 22.26 1.14
CA GLN A 25 -25.84 20.92 1.36
C GLN A 25 -25.91 20.61 2.84
N THR A 26 -26.96 19.90 3.27
CA THR A 26 -27.17 19.57 4.69
C THR A 26 -27.24 18.06 4.87
N LEU A 27 -26.55 17.56 5.90
CA LEU A 27 -26.82 16.28 6.55
C LEU A 27 -27.37 16.57 7.95
N ASP A 28 -28.41 15.86 8.36
CA ASP A 28 -28.98 15.92 9.70
C ASP A 28 -29.40 14.51 10.10
N ASN A 29 -28.83 13.97 11.17
CA ASN A 29 -29.15 12.64 11.66
C ASN A 29 -30.01 12.67 12.95
N GLY A 30 -30.57 13.83 13.30
CA GLY A 30 -31.36 14.05 14.51
C GLY A 30 -30.54 14.26 15.78
N GLN A 31 -29.22 14.05 15.75
CA GLN A 31 -28.30 14.39 16.86
C GLN A 31 -27.45 15.60 16.52
N ILE A 32 -26.84 15.58 15.33
CA ILE A 32 -26.08 16.70 14.78
C ILE A 32 -26.50 17.00 13.34
N ARG A 33 -26.27 18.25 12.95
CA ARG A 33 -26.46 18.78 11.61
C ARG A 33 -25.15 19.33 11.09
N LEU A 34 -24.73 18.85 9.93
CA LEU A 34 -23.60 19.39 9.17
C LEU A 34 -24.13 20.07 7.91
N ARG A 35 -23.63 21.28 7.64
CA ARG A 35 -23.82 22.00 6.40
C ARG A 35 -22.49 22.16 5.68
N VAL A 36 -22.47 21.87 4.39
CA VAL A 36 -21.27 21.91 3.53
C VAL A 36 -21.54 22.89 2.39
N ASN A 37 -20.65 23.85 2.17
CA ASN A 37 -20.75 24.78 1.05
C ASN A 37 -20.11 24.14 -0.20
N CYS A 38 -20.96 23.55 -1.04
CA CYS A 38 -20.57 22.88 -2.29
C CYS A 38 -20.31 23.86 -3.45
N THR A 39 -20.33 25.17 -3.20
CA THR A 39 -19.81 26.20 -4.11
C THR A 39 -18.42 26.70 -3.72
N ALA A 40 -17.97 26.44 -2.50
CA ALA A 40 -16.70 26.92 -1.95
C ALA A 40 -15.79 25.75 -1.53
N GLY A 41 -15.27 25.01 -2.51
CA GLY A 41 -14.34 23.89 -2.30
C GLY A 41 -14.88 22.67 -1.54
N GLY A 42 -16.12 22.72 -1.03
CA GLY A 42 -16.69 21.68 -0.18
C GLY A 42 -16.45 21.88 1.31
N ILE A 43 -16.22 23.11 1.77
CA ILE A 43 -15.97 23.40 3.18
C ILE A 43 -17.18 23.13 4.10
N PRO A 44 -16.94 22.67 5.34
CA PRO A 44 -17.93 22.67 6.40
C PRO A 44 -18.35 24.10 6.74
N TRP A 45 -19.55 24.48 6.33
CA TRP A 45 -20.10 25.80 6.59
C TRP A 45 -20.61 25.92 8.04
N ARG A 46 -21.35 24.91 8.51
CA ARG A 46 -21.89 24.85 9.88
C ARG A 46 -21.92 23.43 10.40
N LEU A 47 -21.64 23.26 11.68
CA LEU A 47 -21.77 22.00 12.40
C LEU A 47 -22.41 22.32 13.74
N VAL A 48 -23.54 21.71 14.04
CA VAL A 48 -24.32 22.06 15.23
C VAL A 48 -25.11 20.84 15.70
N GLU A 49 -25.54 20.81 16.97
CA GLU A 49 -26.55 19.83 17.39
C GLU A 49 -27.88 20.09 16.68
N SER A 50 -28.58 19.02 16.25
CA SER A 50 -29.77 19.14 15.39
C SER A 50 -30.92 19.93 16.04
N ASN A 51 -30.97 19.96 17.37
CA ASN A 51 -31.98 20.65 18.17
C ASN A 51 -31.65 22.13 18.43
N LEU A 52 -30.46 22.61 18.05
CA LEU A 52 -30.06 24.01 18.18
C LEU A 52 -30.34 24.79 16.88
N SER A 53 -30.47 26.11 17.01
CA SER A 53 -30.63 26.98 15.85
C SER A 53 -29.33 27.09 15.06
N ASP A 54 -29.43 27.28 13.75
CA ASP A 54 -28.25 27.42 12.89
C ASP A 54 -27.39 28.64 13.24
N THR A 55 -27.88 29.59 14.04
CA THR A 55 -27.07 30.70 14.57
C THR A 55 -25.92 30.22 15.46
N TYR A 56 -25.99 28.98 15.96
CA TYR A 56 -24.90 28.29 16.61
C TYR A 56 -24.17 27.40 15.60
N SER A 57 -22.85 27.39 15.68
CA SER A 57 -22.02 26.48 14.90
C SER A 57 -20.69 26.27 15.63
N TYR A 58 -20.23 25.03 15.65
CA TYR A 58 -18.95 24.61 16.19
C TYR A 58 -17.79 24.87 15.23
N VAL A 59 -18.09 25.21 13.98
CA VAL A 59 -17.11 25.43 12.91
C VAL A 59 -17.13 26.86 12.37
N SER A 60 -18.07 27.70 12.77
CA SER A 60 -18.21 29.09 12.28
C SER A 60 -18.93 29.98 13.29
N LYS A 61 -18.51 31.25 13.41
CA LYS A 61 -19.12 32.21 14.34
C LYS A 61 -20.28 32.94 13.66
N GLY A 62 -21.51 32.66 14.09
CA GLY A 62 -22.71 33.21 13.46
C GLY A 62 -22.76 34.74 13.41
N SER A 63 -23.08 35.26 12.21
CA SER A 63 -23.82 36.50 11.89
C SER A 63 -23.10 37.73 11.30
N ALA A 64 -21.76 37.77 11.23
CA ALA A 64 -21.07 38.83 10.46
C ALA A 64 -19.69 38.40 9.92
N ASP A 65 -18.99 37.56 10.67
CA ASP A 65 -17.65 37.04 10.35
C ASP A 65 -17.72 35.56 9.94
N ASP A 66 -18.70 35.19 9.13
CA ASP A 66 -18.74 33.85 8.53
C ASP A 66 -17.48 33.73 7.66
N ASP A 67 -16.40 33.17 8.24
CA ASP A 67 -15.09 33.06 7.61
C ASP A 67 -15.06 31.96 6.53
N TYR A 68 -16.20 31.81 5.86
CA TYR A 68 -16.57 30.75 4.97
C TYR A 68 -16.44 29.33 5.54
N GLY A 69 -16.08 29.11 6.81
CA GLY A 69 -15.75 27.78 7.32
C GLY A 69 -14.28 27.41 7.08
N ARG A 70 -13.40 28.41 6.88
CA ARG A 70 -11.95 28.25 6.78
C ARG A 70 -11.33 27.67 8.06
N GLU A 71 -12.07 27.69 9.16
CA GLU A 71 -11.75 26.99 10.41
C GLU A 71 -11.49 25.49 10.23
N PHE A 72 -12.09 24.84 9.23
CA PHE A 72 -11.87 23.44 8.92
C PHE A 72 -11.31 23.30 7.51
N GLN A 73 -9.99 23.37 7.41
CA GLN A 73 -9.29 23.48 6.13
C GLN A 73 -8.37 22.30 5.83
N ILE A 74 -8.09 22.22 4.55
CA ILE A 74 -7.05 21.36 4.00
C ILE A 74 -6.16 22.33 3.26
N THR A 75 -4.91 22.45 3.69
CA THR A 75 -4.01 23.48 3.22
C THR A 75 -2.97 22.89 2.27
N LEU A 76 -2.90 23.42 1.05
CA LEU A 76 -1.78 23.18 0.14
C LEU A 76 -0.84 24.37 0.17
N SER A 77 0.19 24.32 1.02
CA SER A 77 1.27 25.29 0.98
C SER A 77 2.31 24.84 -0.04
N ASP A 78 2.63 25.71 -1.00
CA ASP A 78 3.89 25.66 -1.73
C ASP A 78 4.97 26.21 -0.77
N GLY A 79 5.92 25.39 -0.34
CA GLY A 79 6.98 25.79 0.59
C GLY A 79 7.79 26.96 0.01
N HIS A 80 7.63 28.17 0.57
CA HIS A 80 8.28 29.35 0.04
C HIS A 80 9.81 29.34 0.26
N ASN A 81 10.54 29.29 -0.86
CA ASN A 81 11.98 29.56 -0.97
C ASN A 81 12.32 31.06 -0.80
N GLY A 82 12.10 31.64 0.39
CA GLY A 82 12.81 32.85 0.85
C GLY A 82 12.51 34.20 0.16
N ILE A 83 11.49 34.32 -0.70
CA ILE A 83 11.09 35.61 -1.29
C ILE A 83 10.07 36.29 -0.38
N LEU A 84 10.38 37.54 -0.01
CA LEU A 84 9.65 38.43 0.92
C LEU A 84 8.14 38.17 0.96
N GLN A 85 7.68 37.62 2.08
CA GLN A 85 6.28 37.38 2.36
C GLN A 85 5.52 38.72 2.35
N PRO A 86 4.53 38.94 1.47
CA PRO A 86 3.45 39.86 1.85
C PRO A 86 2.86 39.34 3.16
N PRO A 87 2.38 40.20 4.09
CA PRO A 87 1.77 39.75 5.34
C PRO A 87 0.65 38.76 4.99
N ILE A 88 0.94 37.46 5.14
CA ILE A 88 0.09 36.36 4.69
C ILE A 88 -1.05 36.31 5.67
N PRO A 89 -2.28 36.71 5.31
CA PRO A 89 -3.29 36.74 6.33
C PRO A 89 -3.82 35.33 6.60
N TRP A 90 -3.76 34.35 5.67
CA TRP A 90 -4.08 32.95 5.96
C TRP A 90 -3.47 31.94 4.98
N ASN A 91 -3.29 30.72 5.48
CA ASN A 91 -2.92 29.53 4.73
C ASN A 91 -3.97 29.20 3.64
N PRO A 92 -3.56 28.82 2.43
CA PRO A 92 -4.46 28.53 1.31
C PRO A 92 -5.43 27.37 1.56
N THR A 93 -6.74 27.63 1.55
CA THR A 93 -7.76 26.60 1.89
C THR A 93 -8.68 26.24 0.73
N GLN A 94 -9.35 25.10 0.84
CA GLN A 94 -10.53 24.78 0.02
C GLN A 94 -11.61 25.88 0.03
N GLY A 95 -11.81 26.56 1.16
CA GLY A 95 -12.81 27.63 1.29
C GLY A 95 -12.39 28.98 0.75
N GLY A 96 -11.12 29.11 0.40
CA GLY A 96 -10.57 30.30 -0.23
C GLY A 96 -9.54 31.05 0.59
N ASP A 97 -9.03 32.11 -0.03
CA ASP A 97 -8.18 33.12 0.58
C ASP A 97 -9.00 34.21 1.28
N VAL A 98 -8.30 35.19 1.85
CA VAL A 98 -8.89 36.37 2.51
C VAL A 98 -9.69 37.26 1.55
N TYR A 99 -9.55 37.05 0.24
CA TYR A 99 -10.26 37.77 -0.80
C TYR A 99 -11.50 37.01 -1.29
N ARG A 100 -11.86 35.91 -0.62
CA ARG A 100 -13.05 35.10 -0.93
C ARG A 100 -13.06 34.53 -2.34
N ASN A 101 -11.90 34.24 -2.93
CA ASN A 101 -11.90 33.32 -4.06
C ASN A 101 -11.85 31.92 -3.44
N PRO A 102 -12.78 30.98 -3.68
CA PRO A 102 -12.69 29.61 -3.18
C PRO A 102 -12.12 28.63 -4.21
N SER A 103 -11.74 27.43 -3.78
CA SER A 103 -11.38 26.33 -4.70
C SER A 103 -12.58 25.98 -5.60
N PRO A 104 -12.43 25.93 -6.94
CA PRO A 104 -13.53 25.57 -7.83
C PRO A 104 -14.03 24.16 -7.55
N VAL A 105 -15.34 24.01 -7.41
CA VAL A 105 -15.99 22.70 -7.25
C VAL A 105 -16.28 22.11 -8.62
N ASN A 106 -15.75 20.92 -8.87
CA ASN A 106 -15.92 20.18 -10.13
C ASN A 106 -17.25 19.44 -10.14
N THR A 107 -17.52 18.72 -9.05
CA THR A 107 -18.73 17.95 -8.86
C THR A 107 -18.99 17.76 -7.37
N TRP A 108 -20.25 17.51 -7.03
CA TRP A 108 -20.65 17.15 -5.69
C TRP A 108 -21.95 16.34 -5.76
N TYR A 109 -22.23 15.58 -4.71
CA TYR A 109 -23.56 15.00 -4.50
C TYR A 109 -23.91 15.00 -3.02
N ASN A 110 -25.22 14.92 -2.76
CA ASN A 110 -25.77 14.67 -1.44
C ASN A 110 -26.86 13.60 -1.58
N ASN A 111 -26.65 12.42 -0.99
CA ASN A 111 -27.61 11.33 -1.04
C ASN A 111 -28.47 11.21 0.24
N GLY A 112 -28.42 12.23 1.11
CA GLY A 112 -29.10 12.26 2.42
C GLY A 112 -28.35 11.55 3.55
N TYR A 113 -27.29 10.81 3.22
CA TYR A 113 -26.46 10.08 4.17
C TYR A 113 -24.99 10.51 4.13
N GLU A 114 -24.53 10.91 2.95
CA GLU A 114 -23.18 11.34 2.67
C GLU A 114 -23.22 12.55 1.72
N ILE A 115 -22.37 13.54 2.00
CA ILE A 115 -22.05 14.62 1.06
C ILE A 115 -20.67 14.35 0.51
N TYR A 116 -20.54 14.31 -0.81
CA TYR A 116 -19.27 14.24 -1.52
C TYR A 116 -19.03 15.57 -2.23
N VAL A 117 -17.79 16.06 -2.17
CA VAL A 117 -17.35 17.21 -2.96
C VAL A 117 -16.00 16.92 -3.58
N GLN A 118 -15.86 17.20 -4.87
CA GLN A 118 -14.60 17.22 -5.59
C GLN A 118 -14.29 18.65 -6.01
N SER A 119 -13.14 19.17 -5.61
CA SER A 119 -12.69 20.52 -5.96
C SER A 119 -11.26 20.51 -6.50
N ASN A 120 -10.96 21.44 -7.41
CA ASN A 120 -9.57 21.75 -7.73
C ASN A 120 -9.06 22.72 -6.69
N MET A 121 -7.94 22.37 -6.07
CA MET A 121 -7.27 23.28 -5.17
C MET A 121 -6.76 24.49 -5.94
N ARG A 122 -6.56 25.60 -5.24
CA ARG A 122 -5.94 26.80 -5.82
C ARG A 122 -4.57 27.01 -5.20
N ASP A 123 -3.72 27.62 -6.00
CA ASP A 123 -2.49 28.25 -5.58
C ASP A 123 -2.81 29.72 -5.32
N TRP A 124 -2.61 30.13 -4.08
CA TRP A 124 -3.04 31.43 -3.57
C TRP A 124 -1.88 32.40 -3.48
N MET A 125 -0.70 32.02 -3.97
CA MET A 125 0.50 32.84 -3.94
C MET A 125 0.52 33.99 -4.94
N PRO A 126 -0.07 33.92 -6.16
CA PRO A 126 -0.08 35.08 -7.02
C PRO A 126 -1.22 36.03 -6.60
N THR A 127 -1.01 37.33 -6.83
CA THR A 127 -2.10 38.37 -6.83
C THR A 127 -3.33 37.98 -7.68
N THR A 128 -3.23 36.91 -8.46
CA THR A 128 -4.30 36.22 -9.16
C THR A 128 -4.28 34.72 -8.79
N PRO A 129 -5.19 34.23 -7.95
CA PRO A 129 -5.24 32.82 -7.55
C PRO A 129 -5.32 31.91 -8.78
N ALA A 130 -4.38 30.99 -8.93
CA ALA A 130 -4.37 30.02 -10.02
C ALA A 130 -5.05 28.73 -9.57
N VAL A 131 -5.83 28.10 -10.45
CA VAL A 131 -6.38 26.76 -10.17
C VAL A 131 -5.25 25.75 -10.39
N THR A 132 -4.98 24.91 -9.39
CA THR A 132 -3.96 23.87 -9.46
C THR A 132 -4.56 22.61 -10.09
N PRO A 133 -3.72 21.73 -10.65
CA PRO A 133 -4.13 20.38 -11.06
C PRO A 133 -4.53 19.51 -9.87
N VAL A 134 -4.28 19.93 -8.63
CA VAL A 134 -4.46 19.07 -7.45
C VAL A 134 -5.95 19.01 -7.16
N VAL A 135 -6.51 17.81 -7.24
CA VAL A 135 -7.91 17.55 -6.96
C VAL A 135 -8.06 17.08 -5.52
N LEU A 136 -8.94 17.73 -4.79
CA LEU A 136 -9.35 17.35 -3.45
C LEU A 136 -10.74 16.72 -3.52
N GLU A 137 -10.84 15.48 -3.07
CA GLU A 137 -12.10 14.77 -2.91
C GLU A 137 -12.40 14.62 -1.43
N ILE A 138 -13.60 14.99 -0.98
CA ILE A 138 -13.99 14.86 0.42
C ILE A 138 -15.38 14.23 0.52
N TRP A 139 -15.54 13.33 1.48
CA TRP A 139 -16.80 12.74 1.88
C TRP A 139 -17.08 13.07 3.34
N TYR A 140 -18.28 13.58 3.60
CA TYR A 140 -18.80 13.85 4.92
C TYR A 140 -19.96 12.91 5.22
N ARG A 141 -19.92 12.27 6.38
CA ARG A 141 -21.02 11.42 6.86
C ARG A 141 -21.26 11.63 8.34
N LEU A 142 -22.52 11.58 8.75
CA LEU A 142 -22.89 11.63 10.16
C LEU A 142 -23.05 10.23 10.76
N ASP A 143 -22.52 10.02 11.96
CA ASP A 143 -22.65 8.79 12.75
C ASP A 143 -22.78 9.14 14.24
N GLY A 144 -24.00 9.04 14.78
CA GLY A 144 -24.31 9.55 16.12
C GLY A 144 -23.96 11.04 16.25
N LYS A 145 -23.19 11.40 17.29
CA LYS A 145 -22.66 12.77 17.43
C LYS A 145 -21.33 12.99 16.72
N THR A 146 -21.01 12.23 15.68
CA THR A 146 -19.73 12.37 14.97
C THR A 146 -19.90 12.68 13.49
N VAL A 147 -18.97 13.46 12.95
CA VAL A 147 -18.76 13.65 11.51
C VAL A 147 -17.56 12.81 11.09
N ARG A 148 -17.78 11.80 10.26
CA ARG A 148 -16.72 11.08 9.57
C ARG A 148 -16.33 11.86 8.32
N VAL A 149 -15.05 12.19 8.23
CA VAL A 149 -14.47 12.90 7.09
C VAL A 149 -13.43 12.01 6.45
N ARG A 150 -13.67 11.63 5.21
CA ARG A 150 -12.69 10.96 4.35
C ARG A 150 -12.27 11.94 3.28
N GLY A 151 -11.00 11.93 2.87
CA GLY A 151 -10.63 12.62 1.65
C GLY A 151 -9.46 12.02 0.90
N ASN A 152 -9.40 12.35 -0.38
CA ASN A 152 -8.28 12.06 -1.28
C ASN A 152 -7.68 13.38 -1.76
N VAL A 153 -6.36 13.48 -1.75
CA VAL A 153 -5.61 14.54 -2.42
C VAL A 153 -4.90 13.91 -3.61
N ILE A 154 -5.27 14.34 -4.82
CA ILE A 154 -4.82 13.75 -6.08
C ILE A 154 -3.96 14.77 -6.83
N ASN A 155 -2.67 14.50 -6.99
CA ASN A 155 -1.77 15.33 -7.78
C ASN A 155 -1.66 14.79 -9.21
N TYR A 156 -2.22 15.48 -10.20
CA TYR A 156 -2.13 15.11 -11.62
C TYR A 156 -0.92 15.72 -12.35
N GLU A 157 -0.10 16.55 -11.71
CA GLU A 157 1.05 17.18 -12.38
C GLU A 157 2.35 16.43 -12.16
N ASN A 158 3.19 16.46 -13.20
CA ASN A 158 4.59 16.05 -13.15
C ASN A 158 5.49 17.19 -12.63
N HIS A 159 5.17 17.75 -11.46
CA HIS A 159 6.00 18.77 -10.86
C HIS A 159 6.01 18.66 -9.34
N ASP A 160 7.21 18.62 -8.76
CA ASP A 160 7.46 18.61 -7.31
C ASP A 160 7.26 20.00 -6.68
N ARG A 161 6.39 20.83 -7.26
CA ARG A 161 6.20 22.24 -6.80
C ARG A 161 5.53 22.27 -5.44
N TRP A 162 4.73 21.27 -5.12
CA TRP A 162 4.01 21.14 -3.87
C TRP A 162 4.94 20.57 -2.78
N TRP A 163 5.98 21.32 -2.43
CA TRP A 163 7.07 20.93 -1.52
C TRP A 163 6.87 21.46 -0.09
N ASN A 164 7.37 20.71 0.91
CA ASN A 164 7.43 20.93 2.38
C ASN A 164 6.56 22.07 2.95
N GLY A 165 5.48 21.70 3.63
CA GLY A 165 4.68 22.61 4.45
C GLY A 165 3.19 22.56 4.21
N SER A 166 2.73 21.73 3.26
CA SER A 166 1.30 21.47 3.13
C SER A 166 0.76 20.77 4.37
N GLU A 167 -0.45 21.16 4.75
CA GLU A 167 -1.07 20.78 6.02
C GLU A 167 -2.35 19.97 5.74
N PHE A 168 -2.30 18.67 6.05
CA PHE A 168 -3.30 17.70 5.61
C PHE A 168 -3.67 16.70 6.70
N PRO A 169 -4.89 16.75 7.27
CA PRO A 169 -5.83 17.87 7.41
C PRO A 169 -5.44 18.85 8.53
N THR A 170 -6.00 20.07 8.50
CA THR A 170 -5.75 21.09 9.54
C THR A 170 -7.01 21.78 9.99
N THR A 171 -7.14 21.94 11.29
CA THR A 171 -8.28 22.65 11.88
C THR A 171 -7.79 23.84 12.65
N PHE A 172 -8.35 25.00 12.32
CA PHE A 172 -8.14 26.27 12.98
C PHE A 172 -9.42 26.61 13.73
N LEU A 173 -9.34 26.74 15.05
CA LEU A 173 -10.49 27.13 15.85
C LEU A 173 -10.28 28.54 16.37
N LYS A 174 -11.26 29.40 16.15
CA LYS A 174 -11.33 30.75 16.71
C LYS A 174 -11.87 30.65 18.15
N THR A 175 -11.06 31.02 19.14
CA THR A 175 -11.30 30.69 20.58
C THR A 175 -12.43 31.54 21.20
N ASP A 176 -13.19 31.07 22.22
CA ASP A 176 -12.84 30.83 23.65
C ASP A 176 -12.56 29.36 24.08
N CYS A 177 -11.88 28.57 23.25
CA CYS A 177 -11.56 27.17 23.56
C CYS A 177 -10.27 27.01 24.38
N ASN A 178 -10.31 26.15 25.39
CA ASN A 178 -9.13 25.61 26.05
C ASN A 178 -8.74 24.27 25.38
N ILE A 179 -7.44 23.96 25.33
CA ILE A 179 -6.89 22.74 24.71
C ILE A 179 -6.89 21.60 25.72
N TRP A 180 -7.27 20.38 25.33
CA TRP A 180 -6.95 19.18 26.12
C TRP A 180 -5.89 18.27 25.46
N ARG A 181 -4.80 18.00 26.18
CA ARG A 181 -3.86 16.87 26.04
C ARG A 181 -3.98 15.87 27.20
N TYR A 182 -3.81 14.57 26.95
CA TYR A 182 -3.53 13.61 28.02
C TYR A 182 -2.05 13.68 28.44
N GLY A 183 -1.82 13.95 29.72
CA GLY A 183 -0.49 13.87 30.33
C GLY A 183 -0.05 12.41 30.47
N ASP A 184 1.26 12.22 30.58
CA ASP A 184 2.06 10.97 30.67
C ASP A 184 1.60 9.83 31.60
N SER A 185 0.38 9.85 32.13
CA SER A 185 -0.14 8.77 32.96
C SER A 185 -0.34 7.51 32.11
N SER A 186 0.25 6.41 32.59
CA SER A 186 0.33 5.08 31.96
C SER A 186 -1.00 4.39 31.61
N ASP A 187 -2.14 5.06 31.70
CA ASP A 187 -3.44 4.51 31.30
C ASP A 187 -4.46 5.64 30.96
N PRO A 188 -4.33 6.28 29.79
CA PRO A 188 -5.25 7.34 29.34
C PRO A 188 -6.67 6.83 29.06
N TRP A 189 -6.88 5.52 29.06
CA TRP A 189 -8.12 4.85 28.71
C TRP A 189 -9.02 4.56 29.92
N ASN A 190 -8.57 4.83 31.14
CA ASN A 190 -9.42 4.65 32.30
C ASN A 190 -10.49 5.75 32.39
N ILE A 191 -11.69 5.45 31.87
CA ILE A 191 -12.89 6.31 31.98
C ILE A 191 -13.22 6.73 33.42
N ASN A 192 -12.69 6.00 34.41
CA ASN A 192 -12.86 6.23 35.85
C ASN A 192 -11.64 6.86 36.54
N ALA A 193 -10.58 7.24 35.82
CA ALA A 193 -9.45 7.97 36.42
C ALA A 193 -9.95 9.31 36.97
N ALA A 194 -10.12 9.37 38.29
CA ALA A 194 -10.68 10.51 39.01
C ALA A 194 -9.76 11.75 39.06
N THR A 195 -8.58 11.69 38.45
CA THR A 195 -7.63 12.80 38.38
C THR A 195 -7.30 13.07 36.92
N PRO A 196 -7.97 14.04 36.27
CA PRO A 196 -7.38 14.69 35.11
C PRO A 196 -6.25 15.57 35.69
N TYR A 197 -5.08 15.68 35.09
CA TYR A 197 -4.86 16.68 34.06
C TYR A 197 -3.58 17.47 34.38
N VAL A 198 -2.85 17.91 33.37
CA VAL A 198 -2.16 19.20 33.44
C VAL A 198 -3.07 20.20 32.75
N GLU A 199 -3.92 20.89 33.51
CA GLU A 199 -4.50 22.14 33.04
C GLU A 199 -3.36 23.14 33.03
N LYS A 200 -2.62 23.24 31.92
CA LYS A 200 -1.88 24.48 31.66
C LYS A 200 -2.98 25.51 31.39
N GLN A 201 -3.45 26.18 32.44
CA GLN A 201 -4.30 27.36 32.25
C GLN A 201 -3.55 28.31 31.32
N TRP A 202 -4.26 28.96 30.39
CA TRP A 202 -3.60 29.79 29.38
C TRP A 202 -2.67 30.84 30.00
N SER A 203 -3.02 31.33 31.19
CA SER A 203 -2.22 32.25 32.02
C SER A 203 -0.88 31.69 32.51
N GLN A 204 -0.60 30.40 32.35
CA GLN A 204 0.64 29.72 32.77
C GLN A 204 1.56 29.37 31.59
N VAL A 205 1.12 29.56 30.34
CA VAL A 205 2.04 29.55 29.20
C VAL A 205 2.70 30.92 29.22
N ALA A 206 3.95 30.96 29.67
CA ALA A 206 4.70 32.19 29.91
C ALA A 206 4.59 33.13 28.70
N GLU A 207 4.39 34.44 28.95
CA GLU A 207 4.52 35.48 27.94
C GLU A 207 5.89 35.34 27.28
N TYR A 208 5.93 34.69 26.12
CA TYR A 208 7.17 34.53 25.37
C TYR A 208 7.56 35.89 24.79
N THR A 209 8.73 36.35 25.19
CA THR A 209 9.33 37.60 24.73
C THR A 209 9.58 37.55 23.22
N ASN A 210 8.86 38.40 22.48
CA ASN A 210 8.95 38.92 21.10
C ASN A 210 9.82 38.31 19.98
N ASP A 211 10.75 37.38 20.17
CA ASP A 211 11.76 37.07 19.15
C ASP A 211 11.56 35.76 18.36
N ASN A 212 10.62 34.89 18.77
CA ASN A 212 10.09 33.81 17.91
C ASN A 212 8.88 33.17 18.59
N PRO A 213 7.68 33.10 18.00
CA PRO A 213 6.63 32.24 18.54
C PRO A 213 7.14 30.80 18.41
N ALA A 214 7.62 30.23 19.52
CA ALA A 214 8.02 28.83 19.55
C ALA A 214 6.75 28.02 19.33
N TRP A 215 6.63 27.39 18.17
CA TRP A 215 5.71 26.29 17.98
C TRP A 215 6.04 25.25 19.06
N GLU A 216 5.16 25.05 20.04
CA GLU A 216 5.30 23.91 20.94
C GLU A 216 4.78 22.70 20.16
N HIS A 217 5.72 21.84 19.73
CA HIS A 217 5.40 20.55 19.11
C HIS A 217 5.04 19.57 20.22
N TYR A 218 3.91 18.90 20.07
CA TYR A 218 3.54 17.78 20.94
C TYR A 218 3.35 16.53 20.10
N ASP A 219 4.20 15.54 20.35
CA ASP A 219 3.99 14.17 19.91
C ASP A 219 3.20 13.43 21.00
N THR A 220 2.10 12.79 20.61
CA THR A 220 1.33 11.90 21.49
C THR A 220 1.14 10.56 20.80
N ASP A 221 1.38 9.47 21.54
CA ASP A 221 1.12 8.09 21.06
C ASP A 221 -0.37 7.88 20.75
N GLU A 222 -1.19 8.65 21.44
CA GLU A 222 -2.61 8.80 21.22
C GLU A 222 -2.84 9.66 19.97
N GLN A 223 -3.17 9.04 18.83
CA GLN A 223 -3.47 9.72 17.55
C GLN A 223 -4.80 10.53 17.58
N TRP A 224 -5.04 11.30 18.64
CA TRP A 224 -6.20 12.14 18.80
C TRP A 224 -5.90 13.43 19.59
N SER A 225 -6.62 14.50 19.25
CA SER A 225 -6.58 15.79 19.95
C SER A 225 -8.01 16.30 20.17
N GLY A 226 -8.22 17.12 21.20
CA GLY A 226 -9.56 17.63 21.52
C GLY A 226 -9.58 19.03 22.10
N TRP A 227 -10.63 19.77 21.77
CA TRP A 227 -10.87 21.15 22.16
C TRP A 227 -12.14 21.24 22.98
N TYR A 228 -12.28 22.21 23.91
CA TYR A 228 -13.55 22.50 24.59
C TYR A 228 -13.69 23.99 24.92
N THR A 229 -14.92 24.51 24.93
CA THR A 229 -15.19 25.89 25.42
C THR A 229 -15.45 25.89 26.93
N GLN A 230 -14.84 26.84 27.66
CA GLN A 230 -14.96 26.90 29.13
C GLN A 230 -16.22 27.64 29.62
N SER A 231 -16.93 28.37 28.75
CA SER A 231 -18.08 29.17 29.17
C SER A 231 -19.30 28.29 29.51
N ASN A 232 -19.53 28.10 30.81
CA ASN A 232 -20.76 27.58 31.44
C ASN A 232 -21.10 26.08 31.32
N HIS A 233 -20.12 25.17 31.45
CA HIS A 233 -20.31 23.71 31.71
C HIS A 233 -21.29 22.94 30.78
N THR A 234 -21.76 23.59 29.73
CA THR A 234 -22.71 23.08 28.74
C THR A 234 -22.30 23.71 27.42
N GLN A 235 -21.30 23.14 26.76
CA GLN A 235 -21.33 22.81 25.32
C GLN A 235 -19.93 22.60 24.74
N ALA A 236 -19.89 21.58 23.88
CA ALA A 236 -18.96 21.36 22.78
C ALA A 236 -17.50 21.09 23.13
N SER A 237 -17.14 19.82 23.01
CA SER A 237 -15.83 19.39 22.58
C SER A 237 -15.87 19.01 21.10
N ALA A 238 -14.92 19.54 20.31
CA ALA A 238 -14.58 19.03 18.99
C ALA A 238 -13.29 18.21 19.16
N GLY A 239 -13.40 16.87 19.08
CA GLY A 239 -12.24 15.98 19.07
C GLY A 239 -11.94 15.56 17.64
N ILE A 240 -10.67 15.59 17.23
CA ILE A 240 -10.22 15.01 15.96
C ILE A 240 -9.37 13.80 16.28
N THR A 241 -9.75 12.64 15.74
CA THR A 241 -8.87 11.48 15.68
C THR A 241 -8.51 11.19 14.23
N THR A 242 -7.25 10.86 13.98
CA THR A 242 -6.78 10.37 12.68
C THR A 242 -6.43 8.90 12.81
N VAL A 243 -6.75 8.12 11.78
CA VAL A 243 -6.52 6.67 11.79
C VAL A 243 -5.14 6.28 11.24
N GLN A 244 -4.38 7.23 10.66
CA GLN A 244 -3.23 6.84 9.84
C GLN A 244 -2.24 7.98 9.48
N THR A 245 -1.64 8.66 10.45
CA THR A 245 -0.44 9.47 10.17
C THR A 245 0.76 8.93 10.94
N ASP A 246 1.88 8.79 10.23
CA ASP A 246 3.20 8.51 10.79
C ASP A 246 3.61 9.75 11.61
N GLY A 247 3.19 9.80 12.88
CA GLY A 247 3.28 10.98 13.75
C GLY A 247 2.14 11.97 13.53
N GLY A 248 1.54 12.45 14.63
CA GLY A 248 0.60 13.57 14.62
C GLY A 248 1.26 14.75 15.32
N MET A 249 1.42 15.89 14.64
CA MET A 249 2.01 17.10 15.23
C MET A 249 0.92 18.07 15.71
N GLY A 250 0.52 18.00 16.97
CA GLY A 250 -0.26 19.07 17.58
C GLY A 250 0.62 20.30 17.86
N GLY A 251 0.23 21.49 17.42
CA GLY A 251 0.95 22.74 17.72
C GLY A 251 0.02 23.94 17.86
N SER A 252 0.09 24.66 18.98
CA SER A 252 -0.71 25.87 19.24
C SER A 252 0.12 27.14 19.05
N VAL A 253 -0.46 28.19 18.41
CA VAL A 253 0.12 29.54 18.38
C VAL A 253 -0.88 30.54 18.93
N CYS A 254 -0.54 31.25 20.00
CA CYS A 254 -1.22 32.49 20.38
C CYS A 254 -0.20 33.63 20.36
N ARG A 255 -0.38 34.61 19.45
CA ARG A 255 0.43 35.83 19.45
C ARG A 255 -0.32 36.91 20.23
N VAL A 256 -0.09 37.03 21.54
CA VAL A 256 -0.52 38.21 22.31
C VAL A 256 0.62 39.23 22.26
N THR A 257 0.69 40.02 21.21
CA THR A 257 1.60 41.17 21.18
C THR A 257 0.95 42.35 21.91
N ASN A 258 1.41 42.68 23.12
CA ASN A 258 1.24 43.99 23.80
C ASN A 258 0.00 44.83 23.38
N GLY A 259 -1.22 44.33 23.64
CA GLY A 259 -2.45 45.11 23.45
C GLY A 259 -2.84 45.44 22.00
N GLN A 260 -2.20 44.83 21.01
CA GLN A 260 -2.69 44.77 19.64
C GLN A 260 -2.92 43.31 19.27
N GLY A 261 -4.20 42.94 19.18
CA GLY A 261 -4.66 41.63 18.76
C GLY A 261 -3.91 41.12 17.54
N ALA A 262 -3.67 39.81 17.48
CA ALA A 262 -3.09 39.18 16.31
C ALA A 262 -4.07 39.35 15.14
N SER A 263 -3.94 40.41 14.35
CA SER A 263 -4.86 40.73 13.27
C SER A 263 -4.79 39.72 12.12
N GLY A 264 -5.30 38.50 12.34
CA GLY A 264 -5.58 37.45 11.35
C GLY A 264 -6.82 37.78 10.52
N GLY A 265 -7.00 39.05 10.21
CA GLY A 265 -8.29 39.67 9.89
C GLY A 265 -8.44 40.94 10.74
N PRO A 266 -9.32 41.89 10.35
CA PRO A 266 -9.50 43.13 11.11
C PRO A 266 -9.90 42.93 12.58
N ASP A 267 -10.39 41.73 12.94
CA ASP A 267 -11.12 41.49 14.20
C ASP A 267 -10.76 40.17 14.95
N ASP A 268 -9.59 39.56 14.70
CA ASP A 268 -9.25 38.24 15.26
C ASP A 268 -8.36 38.32 16.50
N ASP A 269 -8.87 37.84 17.64
CA ASP A 269 -8.09 37.57 18.85
C ASP A 269 -8.15 36.06 19.11
N GLN A 270 -7.00 35.39 18.96
CA GLN A 270 -6.70 33.98 19.34
C GLN A 270 -7.22 32.88 18.39
N LEU A 271 -6.27 32.20 17.73
CA LEU A 271 -6.48 31.00 16.93
C LEU A 271 -5.71 29.83 17.52
N VAL A 272 -6.25 28.61 17.39
CA VAL A 272 -5.48 27.42 17.69
C VAL A 272 -5.58 26.39 16.58
N MET A 273 -4.44 25.76 16.29
CA MET A 273 -4.27 24.82 15.20
C MET A 273 -4.13 23.40 15.76
N SER A 274 -4.89 22.45 15.20
CA SER A 274 -4.52 21.04 15.23
C SER A 274 -4.16 20.65 13.81
N ASN A 275 -2.89 20.34 13.58
CA ASN A 275 -2.42 19.84 12.30
C ASN A 275 -2.10 18.35 12.46
N PHE A 276 -2.55 17.51 11.55
CA PHE A 276 -2.04 16.15 11.47
C PHE A 276 -1.01 16.13 10.34
N SER A 277 0.01 16.96 10.46
CA SER A 277 1.01 17.09 9.41
C SER A 277 1.90 15.86 9.39
N CYS A 278 2.01 15.24 8.22
CA CYS A 278 3.34 14.91 7.72
C CYS A 278 3.65 15.83 6.53
N PHE A 279 4.80 16.48 6.61
CA PHE A 279 5.45 17.29 5.56
C PHE A 279 5.91 16.39 4.41
N ALA A 280 5.03 15.52 3.91
CA ALA A 280 5.35 14.57 2.88
C ALA A 280 5.06 15.19 1.53
N ASN A 281 6.08 15.27 0.68
CA ASN A 281 5.93 15.58 -0.74
C ASN A 281 4.74 14.78 -1.30
N LEU A 282 3.88 15.44 -2.08
CA LEU A 282 2.86 14.81 -2.91
C LEU A 282 3.50 14.50 -4.26
N PRO A 283 4.01 13.27 -4.51
CA PRO A 283 4.68 12.99 -5.77
C PRO A 283 3.74 13.21 -6.94
N ALA A 284 4.31 13.44 -8.11
CA ALA A 284 3.56 13.43 -9.35
C ALA A 284 2.69 12.16 -9.48
N TYR A 285 1.45 12.33 -9.96
CA TYR A 285 0.49 11.23 -10.18
C TYR A 285 0.22 10.39 -8.92
N SER A 286 0.13 11.08 -7.78
CA SER A 286 -0.12 10.44 -6.48
C SER A 286 -1.50 10.75 -5.92
N ILE A 287 -2.00 9.79 -5.15
CA ILE A 287 -3.20 9.91 -4.34
C ILE A 287 -2.77 9.72 -2.89
N ARG A 288 -2.97 10.73 -2.06
CA ARG A 288 -2.93 10.59 -0.60
C ARG A 288 -4.35 10.49 -0.08
N ARG A 289 -4.61 9.50 0.77
CA ARG A 289 -5.90 9.32 1.43
C ARG A 289 -5.75 9.68 2.89
N PHE A 290 -6.74 10.37 3.45
CA PHE A 290 -6.81 10.64 4.87
C PHE A 290 -8.24 10.38 5.37
N GLU A 291 -8.35 10.00 6.62
CA GLU A 291 -9.61 9.87 7.32
C GLU A 291 -9.47 10.43 8.73
N HIS A 292 -10.44 11.24 9.13
CA HIS A 292 -10.53 11.74 10.48
C HIS A 292 -11.98 11.85 10.92
N THR A 293 -12.20 11.93 12.23
CA THR A 293 -13.54 12.04 12.80
C THR A 293 -13.65 13.24 13.70
N TRP A 294 -14.68 14.06 13.51
CA TRP A 294 -15.06 15.13 14.44
C TRP A 294 -16.10 14.60 15.40
N VAL A 295 -15.81 14.65 16.69
CA VAL A 295 -16.81 14.35 17.72
C VAL A 295 -17.44 15.64 18.20
N VAL A 296 -18.77 15.70 18.26
CA VAL A 296 -19.55 16.82 18.77
C VAL A 296 -20.20 16.39 20.09
N GLY A 297 -20.19 17.25 21.11
CA GLY A 297 -20.90 16.99 22.35
C GLY A 297 -20.12 17.43 23.59
N THR A 298 -20.28 16.74 24.70
CA THR A 298 -19.51 16.99 25.91
C THR A 298 -18.14 16.33 25.85
N VAL A 299 -17.20 16.75 26.70
CA VAL A 299 -15.91 16.05 26.89
C VAL A 299 -16.12 14.57 27.21
N SER A 300 -17.19 14.23 27.95
CA SER A 300 -17.55 12.84 28.22
C SER A 300 -17.95 12.10 26.94
N ASP A 301 -18.70 12.73 26.04
CA ASP A 301 -19.08 12.13 24.76
C ASP A 301 -17.84 11.85 23.90
N ALA A 302 -16.90 12.80 23.82
CA ALA A 302 -15.63 12.62 23.12
C ALA A 302 -14.80 11.48 23.70
N ARG A 303 -14.61 11.44 25.03
CA ARG A 303 -13.87 10.36 25.71
C ARG A 303 -14.53 9.00 25.51
N THR A 304 -15.84 8.91 25.69
CA THR A 304 -16.56 7.65 25.50
C THR A 304 -16.43 7.18 24.06
N TRP A 305 -16.52 8.10 23.09
CA TRP A 305 -16.35 7.75 21.68
C TRP A 305 -14.92 7.26 21.39
N VAL A 306 -13.90 8.00 21.83
CA VAL A 306 -12.47 7.65 21.65
C VAL A 306 -12.17 6.32 22.33
N HIS A 307 -12.59 6.14 23.58
CA HIS A 307 -12.46 4.87 24.30
C HIS A 307 -13.13 3.72 23.55
N ASN A 308 -14.40 3.87 23.16
CA ASN A 308 -15.13 2.83 22.45
C ASN A 308 -14.50 2.51 21.08
N TRP A 309 -13.96 3.51 20.39
CA TRP A 309 -13.26 3.32 19.13
C TRP A 309 -12.00 2.46 19.29
N HIS A 310 -11.20 2.72 20.32
CA HIS A 310 -10.00 1.96 20.59
C HIS A 310 -10.30 0.57 21.20
N SER A 311 -11.25 0.50 22.13
CA SER A 311 -11.57 -0.71 22.91
C SER A 311 -12.43 -1.72 22.16
N ASN A 312 -13.20 -1.29 21.16
CA ASN A 312 -14.14 -2.17 20.48
C ASN A 312 -13.47 -2.87 19.28
N THR A 313 -13.06 -4.13 19.46
CA THR A 313 -12.57 -5.00 18.38
C THR A 313 -13.65 -5.38 17.37
N SER A 314 -14.93 -5.09 17.64
CA SER A 314 -16.05 -5.37 16.73
C SER A 314 -16.55 -4.16 15.95
N VAL A 315 -16.11 -2.94 16.31
CA VAL A 315 -16.25 -1.79 15.41
C VAL A 315 -15.21 -2.00 14.33
N VAL A 316 -15.67 -2.28 13.11
CA VAL A 316 -14.83 -2.36 11.91
C VAL A 316 -14.00 -1.08 11.88
N LYS A 317 -12.73 -1.17 12.28
CA LYS A 317 -11.83 -0.02 12.24
C LYS A 317 -11.65 0.30 10.74
N PRO A 318 -11.39 1.54 10.33
CA PRO A 318 -11.23 1.86 8.91
C PRO A 318 -10.04 1.09 8.29
N THR A 319 -9.10 0.63 9.12
CA THR A 319 -8.07 -0.36 8.76
C THR A 319 -8.65 -1.70 8.28
N ASP A 320 -9.82 -2.09 8.77
CA ASP A 320 -10.57 -3.30 8.41
C ASP A 320 -11.50 -3.06 7.20
N MET A 321 -11.69 -1.80 6.79
CA MET A 321 -12.36 -1.42 5.55
C MET A 321 -11.35 -1.06 4.47
N LEU A 322 -10.69 -2.06 3.89
CA LEU A 322 -9.89 -1.82 2.70
C LEU A 322 -10.78 -1.46 1.51
N TYR A 323 -10.81 -0.18 1.19
CA TYR A 323 -11.46 0.38 0.01
C TYR A 323 -10.43 0.36 -1.14
N TYR A 324 -10.40 -0.71 -1.93
CA TYR A 324 -9.62 -0.73 -3.17
C TYR A 324 -10.43 -0.08 -4.28
N ALA A 325 -10.46 1.25 -4.34
CA ALA A 325 -10.94 1.95 -5.54
C ALA A 325 -9.76 2.09 -6.50
N PHE A 326 -9.85 1.42 -7.66
CA PHE A 326 -8.91 1.62 -8.76
C PHE A 326 -9.34 2.88 -9.51
N ASP A 327 -8.48 3.89 -9.55
CA ASP A 327 -8.68 5.11 -10.34
C ASP A 327 -7.92 5.01 -11.68
N SER A 328 -8.54 5.61 -12.69
CA SER A 328 -8.10 5.86 -14.06
C SER A 328 -6.66 6.37 -14.26
N SER A 329 -6.01 6.88 -13.21
CA SER A 329 -4.79 7.66 -13.31
C SER A 329 -3.49 6.93 -12.94
N ARG A 330 -3.57 5.71 -12.39
CA ARG A 330 -2.39 4.91 -12.01
C ARG A 330 -2.30 3.57 -12.75
N SER A 331 -1.06 3.18 -13.06
CA SER A 331 -0.71 1.83 -13.50
C SER A 331 -0.79 0.83 -12.33
N ASP A 332 -1.95 0.69 -11.71
CA ASP A 332 -2.20 -0.23 -10.59
C ASP A 332 -2.31 -1.71 -11.04
N TYR A 333 -1.49 -2.09 -12.03
CA TYR A 333 -1.33 -3.45 -12.57
C TYR A 333 -0.88 -4.48 -11.51
N LEU A 334 -0.36 -4.03 -10.36
CA LEU A 334 0.33 -4.89 -9.38
C LEU A 334 -0.61 -5.68 -8.46
N HIS A 335 -1.88 -5.27 -8.33
CA HIS A 335 -2.78 -5.87 -7.33
C HIS A 335 -3.60 -7.06 -7.84
N PHE A 336 -3.66 -7.27 -9.15
CA PHE A 336 -4.31 -8.44 -9.74
C PHE A 336 -3.28 -9.47 -10.23
N LEU A 337 -3.45 -10.73 -9.81
CA LEU A 337 -2.79 -11.87 -10.42
C LEU A 337 -3.62 -12.28 -11.64
N ARG A 338 -3.10 -11.98 -12.83
CA ARG A 338 -3.69 -12.34 -14.12
C ARG A 338 -3.36 -13.79 -14.41
N GLN A 339 -4.37 -14.65 -14.50
CA GLN A 339 -4.15 -16.07 -14.77
C GLN A 339 -4.22 -16.38 -16.27
N THR A 340 -5.22 -15.82 -16.95
CA THR A 340 -5.51 -16.07 -18.37
C THR A 340 -6.02 -14.81 -19.06
N GLY A 341 -6.02 -14.85 -20.38
CA GLY A 341 -6.41 -13.71 -21.20
C GLY A 341 -5.35 -12.64 -21.29
N TYR A 342 -5.53 -11.75 -22.24
CA TYR A 342 -4.65 -10.61 -22.41
C TYR A 342 -5.25 -9.39 -21.73
N TRP A 343 -4.63 -8.98 -20.62
CA TRP A 343 -5.09 -7.86 -19.81
C TRP A 343 -4.21 -6.63 -20.02
N THR A 344 -4.84 -5.55 -20.42
CA THR A 344 -4.26 -4.21 -20.49
C THR A 344 -5.04 -3.27 -19.58
N GLN A 345 -4.40 -2.19 -19.17
CA GLN A 345 -5.01 -1.11 -18.41
C GLN A 345 -4.68 0.18 -19.14
N THR A 346 -5.71 0.90 -19.59
CA THR A 346 -5.57 2.18 -20.29
C THR A 346 -6.48 3.20 -19.63
N SER A 347 -5.91 4.29 -19.12
CA SER A 347 -6.66 5.28 -18.32
C SER A 347 -7.49 4.61 -17.21
N GLY A 348 -6.85 3.68 -16.49
CA GLY A 348 -7.37 2.81 -15.42
C GLY A 348 -8.63 1.99 -15.71
N VAL A 349 -9.07 1.95 -16.97
CA VAL A 349 -9.96 0.92 -17.44
C VAL A 349 -9.14 -0.35 -17.70
N PHE A 350 -9.43 -1.42 -16.96
CA PHE A 350 -8.89 -2.75 -17.23
C PHE A 350 -9.63 -3.33 -18.42
N GLN A 351 -8.94 -3.49 -19.54
CA GLN A 351 -9.44 -4.22 -20.68
C GLN A 351 -8.87 -5.63 -20.66
N THR A 352 -9.71 -6.60 -21.00
CA THR A 352 -9.28 -7.96 -21.25
C THR A 352 -9.77 -8.44 -22.60
N GLN A 353 -8.94 -9.21 -23.27
CA GLN A 353 -9.27 -9.89 -24.51
C GLN A 353 -9.06 -11.39 -24.32
N THR A 354 -10.15 -12.15 -24.42
CA THR A 354 -10.05 -13.60 -24.60
C THR A 354 -9.65 -13.83 -26.06
N PHE A 355 -8.49 -14.42 -26.30
CA PHE A 355 -8.16 -14.82 -27.65
C PHE A 355 -8.76 -16.18 -27.95
N GLN A 356 -9.48 -16.28 -29.07
CA GLN A 356 -9.68 -17.54 -29.76
C GLN A 356 -8.42 -17.76 -30.63
N VAL A 357 -7.25 -17.97 -30.00
CA VAL A 357 -6.07 -18.33 -30.81
C VAL A 357 -6.30 -19.73 -31.35
N ASN A 358 -5.80 -20.01 -32.54
CA ASN A 358 -5.84 -21.32 -33.22
C ASN A 358 -5.16 -22.47 -32.44
N ASN A 359 -4.82 -22.27 -31.16
CA ASN A 359 -4.28 -23.28 -30.27
C ASN A 359 -5.40 -23.78 -29.34
N PRO A 360 -5.86 -25.04 -29.46
CA PRO A 360 -6.95 -25.58 -28.66
C PRO A 360 -6.66 -25.68 -27.15
N SER A 361 -5.44 -25.35 -26.70
CA SER A 361 -5.09 -25.19 -25.28
C SER A 361 -5.36 -23.78 -24.72
N ASP A 362 -5.61 -22.79 -25.59
CA ASP A 362 -5.85 -21.42 -25.14
C ASP A 362 -7.33 -21.29 -24.78
N PHE A 363 -7.60 -21.20 -23.47
CA PHE A 363 -8.94 -21.07 -22.95
C PHE A 363 -9.57 -19.77 -23.47
N ASN A 364 -10.82 -19.85 -23.94
CA ASN A 364 -11.65 -18.70 -24.33
C ASN A 364 -12.07 -17.83 -23.13
N GLU A 365 -11.19 -17.67 -22.14
CA GLU A 365 -11.48 -17.00 -20.87
C GLU A 365 -10.37 -16.04 -20.48
N SER A 366 -10.72 -15.11 -19.60
CA SER A 366 -9.78 -14.18 -19.01
C SER A 366 -10.08 -14.04 -17.54
N ASP A 367 -9.09 -14.33 -16.71
CA ASP A 367 -9.20 -14.29 -15.26
C ASP A 367 -8.13 -13.38 -14.66
N ALA A 368 -8.55 -12.60 -13.67
CA ALA A 368 -7.68 -11.85 -12.81
C ALA A 368 -8.21 -11.86 -11.37
N THR A 369 -7.41 -12.23 -10.38
CA THR A 369 -7.79 -12.21 -8.96
C THR A 369 -6.98 -11.24 -8.14
N ILE A 370 -7.57 -10.64 -7.11
CA ILE A 370 -6.83 -9.80 -6.18
C ILE A 370 -5.72 -10.61 -5.49
N ARG A 371 -4.49 -10.08 -5.44
CA ARG A 371 -3.34 -10.75 -4.84
C ARG A 371 -3.46 -10.84 -3.33
N GLY A 372 -3.11 -12.01 -2.80
CA GLY A 372 -2.81 -12.24 -1.38
C GLY A 372 -4.00 -12.11 -0.42
N ARG A 373 -5.25 -12.13 -0.90
CA ARG A 373 -6.43 -11.91 -0.06
C ARG A 373 -7.59 -12.84 -0.41
N THR A 374 -8.05 -13.58 0.59
CA THR A 374 -9.30 -14.35 0.54
C THR A 374 -10.37 -13.68 1.39
N MET A 375 -11.63 -13.85 1.02
CA MET A 375 -12.77 -13.30 1.74
C MET A 375 -13.87 -14.34 1.86
N ALA A 376 -14.39 -14.53 3.07
CA ALA A 376 -15.63 -15.26 3.29
C ALA A 376 -16.82 -14.33 2.99
N ASN A 377 -16.88 -13.18 3.66
CA ASN A 377 -17.92 -12.17 3.47
C ASN A 377 -17.31 -10.94 2.82
N GLY A 378 -18.04 -10.32 1.89
CA GLY A 378 -17.53 -9.16 1.20
C GLY A 378 -18.44 -8.67 0.09
N THR A 379 -18.02 -7.60 -0.53
CA THR A 379 -18.63 -6.94 -1.67
C THR A 379 -17.55 -6.76 -2.72
N ILE A 380 -17.86 -7.14 -3.95
CA ILE A 380 -17.09 -6.72 -5.13
C ILE A 380 -18.04 -6.01 -6.07
N GLU A 381 -17.63 -4.86 -6.57
CA GLU A 381 -18.36 -4.08 -7.56
C GLU A 381 -17.41 -3.56 -8.64
N ALA A 382 -17.93 -3.40 -9.85
CA ALA A 382 -17.20 -2.87 -10.99
C ALA A 382 -18.19 -2.36 -12.05
N ASP A 383 -17.77 -1.35 -12.81
CA ASP A 383 -18.40 -1.00 -14.07
C ASP A 383 -17.89 -1.96 -15.14
N VAL A 384 -18.79 -2.79 -15.69
CA VAL A 384 -18.48 -3.82 -16.67
C VAL A 384 -19.07 -3.48 -18.03
N GLN A 385 -18.34 -3.77 -19.10
CA GLN A 385 -18.84 -3.67 -20.47
C GLN A 385 -18.18 -4.70 -21.37
N ILE A 386 -18.97 -5.42 -22.16
CA ILE A 386 -18.50 -6.22 -23.30
C ILE A 386 -18.35 -5.28 -24.49
N THR A 387 -17.12 -5.14 -25.00
CA THR A 387 -16.80 -4.28 -26.15
C THR A 387 -16.63 -5.09 -27.44
N SER A 388 -16.50 -6.42 -27.34
CA SER A 388 -16.45 -7.31 -28.50
C SER A 388 -17.77 -7.33 -29.26
N THR A 389 -17.68 -7.24 -30.59
CA THR A 389 -18.76 -7.54 -31.54
C THR A 389 -18.63 -8.92 -32.18
N ALA A 390 -17.54 -9.64 -31.91
CA ALA A 390 -17.20 -10.88 -32.61
C ALA A 390 -18.06 -12.07 -32.17
N ASN A 391 -18.53 -12.04 -30.92
CA ASN A 391 -19.40 -13.07 -30.37
C ASN A 391 -20.58 -12.42 -29.65
N THR A 392 -21.71 -12.32 -30.32
CA THR A 392 -22.95 -11.73 -29.78
C THR A 392 -23.92 -12.80 -29.26
N ASP A 393 -23.43 -14.03 -29.08
CA ASP A 393 -24.27 -15.14 -28.65
C ASP A 393 -24.28 -15.32 -27.12
N ARG A 394 -24.90 -16.42 -26.70
CA ARG A 394 -25.12 -16.81 -25.30
C ARG A 394 -23.85 -17.16 -24.53
N THR A 395 -22.73 -17.32 -25.21
CA THR A 395 -21.45 -17.73 -24.65
C THR A 395 -20.59 -16.54 -24.23
N ASN A 396 -20.81 -15.34 -24.77
CA ASN A 396 -20.04 -14.14 -24.39
C ASN A 396 -20.61 -13.51 -23.11
N TYR A 397 -19.76 -13.35 -22.10
CA TYR A 397 -20.14 -12.73 -20.82
C TYR A 397 -18.97 -12.01 -20.14
N VAL A 398 -19.33 -11.08 -19.26
CA VAL A 398 -18.43 -10.38 -18.33
C VAL A 398 -18.95 -10.61 -16.91
N GLY A 399 -18.08 -10.72 -15.92
CA GLY A 399 -18.51 -11.11 -14.59
C GLY A 399 -17.47 -10.90 -13.50
N LEU A 400 -17.90 -11.23 -12.28
CA LEU A 400 -17.11 -11.15 -11.06
C LEU A 400 -16.94 -12.56 -10.49
N ALA A 401 -15.71 -12.91 -10.15
CA ALA A 401 -15.37 -14.18 -9.52
C ALA A 401 -15.23 -13.99 -8.00
N LEU A 402 -15.80 -14.89 -7.21
CA LEU A 402 -15.74 -14.85 -5.76
C LEU A 402 -15.33 -16.21 -5.22
N ARG A 403 -14.65 -16.19 -4.07
CA ARG A 403 -14.29 -17.38 -3.31
C ARG A 403 -13.55 -18.45 -4.12
N LYS A 404 -12.65 -18.01 -5.01
CA LYS A 404 -11.73 -18.92 -5.69
C LYS A 404 -10.76 -19.49 -4.63
N PRO A 405 -10.63 -20.81 -4.45
CA PRO A 405 -9.75 -21.39 -3.43
C PRO A 405 -8.28 -21.03 -3.62
N ALA A 406 -7.83 -20.86 -4.86
CA ALA A 406 -6.48 -20.47 -5.19
C ALA A 406 -6.48 -19.22 -6.08
N GLY A 407 -5.49 -18.35 -5.84
CA GLY A 407 -5.33 -17.10 -6.57
C GLY A 407 -4.76 -17.32 -7.97
N ASP A 408 -4.30 -18.51 -8.32
CA ASP A 408 -3.71 -18.85 -9.62
C ASP A 408 -4.53 -19.88 -10.40
N THR A 409 -5.60 -20.46 -9.82
CA THR A 409 -6.50 -21.35 -10.56
C THR A 409 -7.43 -20.55 -11.46
N LEU A 410 -7.83 -21.12 -12.61
CA LEU A 410 -8.84 -20.52 -13.48
C LEU A 410 -10.18 -20.51 -12.75
N SER A 411 -10.95 -19.44 -12.93
CA SER A 411 -12.25 -19.33 -12.28
C SER A 411 -13.22 -20.39 -12.78
N LEU A 412 -13.03 -20.93 -14.00
CA LEU A 412 -13.83 -22.05 -14.51
C LEU A 412 -13.62 -23.38 -13.78
N TYR A 413 -12.54 -23.51 -13.01
CA TYR A 413 -12.23 -24.73 -12.27
C TYR A 413 -12.72 -24.74 -10.83
N SER A 414 -12.86 -23.57 -10.22
CA SER A 414 -13.16 -23.45 -8.80
C SER A 414 -13.73 -22.09 -8.42
N GLY A 415 -14.63 -22.07 -7.45
CA GLY A 415 -15.21 -20.85 -6.90
C GLY A 415 -16.61 -20.54 -7.44
N TYR A 416 -17.08 -19.34 -7.15
CA TYR A 416 -18.34 -18.81 -7.63
C TYR A 416 -18.11 -17.73 -8.68
N GLN A 417 -19.01 -17.68 -9.67
CA GLN A 417 -19.00 -16.63 -10.67
C GLN A 417 -20.38 -16.02 -10.82
N PHE A 418 -20.41 -14.70 -10.96
CA PHE A 418 -21.61 -13.94 -11.30
C PHE A 418 -21.40 -13.35 -12.68
N ARG A 419 -22.10 -13.89 -13.67
CA ARG A 419 -21.88 -13.61 -15.09
C ARG A 419 -23.04 -12.79 -15.63
N LEU A 420 -22.75 -11.65 -16.24
CA LEU A 420 -23.72 -10.91 -17.03
C LEU A 420 -23.42 -11.18 -18.51
N ARG A 421 -24.31 -11.93 -19.15
CA ARG A 421 -24.18 -12.34 -20.54
C ARG A 421 -24.55 -11.22 -21.51
N TYR A 422 -24.05 -11.35 -22.74
CA TYR A 422 -24.34 -10.42 -23.83
C TYR A 422 -25.85 -10.21 -24.05
N ASP A 423 -26.67 -11.26 -23.88
CA ASP A 423 -28.14 -11.22 -24.01
C ASP A 423 -28.88 -10.69 -22.75
N GLY A 424 -28.15 -10.19 -21.75
CA GLY A 424 -28.68 -9.59 -20.53
C GLY A 424 -29.02 -10.59 -19.42
N VAL A 425 -28.77 -11.89 -19.63
CA VAL A 425 -29.00 -12.89 -18.59
C VAL A 425 -27.91 -12.80 -17.53
N LEU A 426 -28.30 -12.64 -16.27
CA LEU A 426 -27.41 -12.74 -15.11
C LEU A 426 -27.44 -14.17 -14.58
N GLU A 427 -26.28 -14.79 -14.47
CA GLU A 427 -26.11 -16.16 -13.97
C GLU A 427 -25.28 -16.16 -12.68
N PHE A 428 -25.69 -16.95 -11.71
CA PHE A 428 -24.85 -17.41 -10.60
C PHE A 428 -24.40 -18.82 -10.90
N TYR A 429 -23.09 -18.98 -11.04
CA TYR A 429 -22.45 -20.18 -11.51
C TYR A 429 -21.48 -20.73 -10.46
N CYS A 430 -21.53 -22.04 -10.25
CA CYS A 430 -20.54 -22.76 -9.45
C CYS A 430 -19.54 -23.45 -10.38
N ALA A 431 -18.28 -23.11 -10.25
CA ALA A 431 -17.20 -23.79 -10.92
C ALA A 431 -16.61 -24.85 -9.98
N ASN A 432 -16.70 -26.13 -10.34
CA ASN A 432 -16.02 -27.22 -9.63
C ASN A 432 -15.63 -28.33 -10.60
N TRP A 433 -14.38 -28.31 -11.05
CA TRP A 433 -13.87 -29.29 -12.03
C TRP A 433 -13.89 -30.73 -11.50
N ASN A 434 -13.64 -30.92 -10.20
CA ASN A 434 -13.43 -32.25 -9.61
C ASN A 434 -14.72 -32.96 -9.20
N PHE A 435 -15.86 -32.26 -9.18
CA PHE A 435 -17.14 -32.86 -8.78
C PHE A 435 -18.25 -32.49 -9.77
N TYR A 436 -18.41 -33.32 -10.80
CA TYR A 436 -19.69 -33.42 -11.50
C TYR A 436 -20.71 -34.06 -10.52
N PRO A 437 -21.92 -33.48 -10.29
CA PRO A 437 -22.64 -32.52 -11.13
C PRO A 437 -22.60 -31.05 -10.68
N TYR A 438 -21.72 -30.66 -9.75
CA TYR A 438 -21.68 -29.29 -9.17
C TYR A 438 -21.00 -28.25 -10.08
N TRP A 439 -20.96 -28.51 -11.38
CA TRP A 439 -20.50 -27.60 -12.41
C TRP A 439 -21.71 -27.09 -13.18
N GLY A 440 -22.04 -25.80 -13.02
CA GLY A 440 -23.20 -25.26 -13.71
C GLY A 440 -23.76 -23.99 -13.13
N VAL A 441 -24.77 -23.48 -13.84
CA VAL A 441 -25.62 -22.38 -13.41
C VAL A 441 -26.45 -22.87 -12.23
N ILE A 442 -26.22 -22.32 -11.04
CA ILE A 442 -27.04 -22.53 -9.85
C ILE A 442 -28.39 -21.82 -10.06
N GLN A 443 -28.34 -20.53 -10.40
CA GLN A 443 -29.52 -19.71 -10.69
C GLN A 443 -29.25 -18.74 -11.84
N SER A 444 -30.31 -18.32 -12.54
CA SER A 444 -30.22 -17.27 -13.55
C SER A 444 -31.48 -16.42 -13.59
N VAL A 445 -31.34 -15.18 -14.07
CA VAL A 445 -32.46 -14.24 -14.25
C VAL A 445 -32.21 -13.35 -15.46
N GLN A 446 -33.25 -13.10 -16.26
CA GLN A 446 -33.15 -12.13 -17.35
C GLN A 446 -33.21 -10.71 -16.78
N THR A 447 -32.16 -9.91 -16.97
CA THR A 447 -32.11 -8.55 -16.41
C THR A 447 -32.69 -7.49 -17.35
N ASN A 448 -32.73 -7.80 -18.66
CA ASN A 448 -32.96 -6.85 -19.76
C ASN A 448 -31.97 -5.67 -19.77
N MET A 449 -30.79 -5.84 -19.15
CA MET A 449 -29.71 -4.86 -19.09
C MET A 449 -28.43 -5.48 -19.62
N PRO A 450 -28.29 -5.61 -20.95
CA PRO A 450 -27.11 -6.21 -21.55
C PRO A 450 -25.87 -5.35 -21.26
N PRO A 451 -24.69 -5.98 -21.09
CA PRO A 451 -23.42 -5.31 -20.86
C PRO A 451 -22.79 -4.79 -22.17
N THR A 452 -23.56 -4.61 -23.24
CA THR A 452 -23.11 -3.94 -24.48
C THR A 452 -22.88 -2.44 -24.29
N THR A 453 -23.43 -1.91 -23.20
CA THR A 453 -23.18 -0.59 -22.63
C THR A 453 -22.59 -0.78 -21.24
N LYS A 454 -21.89 0.22 -20.72
CA LYS A 454 -21.35 0.18 -19.35
C LYS A 454 -22.46 -0.09 -18.34
N ARG A 455 -22.27 -1.09 -17.48
CA ARG A 455 -23.18 -1.48 -16.39
C ARG A 455 -22.44 -1.53 -15.08
N HIS A 456 -23.01 -0.98 -14.01
CA HIS A 456 -22.45 -1.12 -12.68
C HIS A 456 -22.92 -2.43 -12.05
N MET A 457 -22.04 -3.42 -11.93
CA MET A 457 -22.32 -4.71 -11.32
C MET A 457 -21.76 -4.74 -9.90
N LYS A 458 -22.61 -5.08 -8.92
CA LYS A 458 -22.22 -5.25 -7.52
C LYS A 458 -22.70 -6.60 -6.99
N VAL A 459 -21.80 -7.35 -6.35
CA VAL A 459 -22.10 -8.61 -5.66
C VAL A 459 -21.76 -8.45 -4.19
N VAL A 460 -22.72 -8.74 -3.31
CA VAL A 460 -22.56 -8.79 -1.85
C VAL A 460 -22.70 -10.23 -1.38
N ALA A 461 -21.63 -10.81 -0.86
CA ALA A 461 -21.56 -12.14 -0.29
C ALA A 461 -21.65 -12.08 1.25
N THR A 462 -22.59 -12.81 1.84
CA THR A 462 -22.78 -12.94 3.29
C THR A 462 -23.16 -14.38 3.64
N GLY A 463 -22.23 -15.13 4.23
CA GLY A 463 -22.39 -16.56 4.50
C GLY A 463 -22.62 -17.33 3.21
N THR A 464 -23.73 -18.03 3.09
CA THR A 464 -24.12 -18.72 1.84
C THR A 464 -25.00 -17.87 0.93
N ASN A 465 -25.34 -16.63 1.33
CA ASN A 465 -26.21 -15.73 0.58
C ASN A 465 -25.40 -14.75 -0.28
N PHE A 466 -25.89 -14.51 -1.49
CA PHE A 466 -25.30 -13.63 -2.48
C PHE A 466 -26.37 -12.71 -3.05
N LYS A 467 -26.17 -11.40 -2.90
CA LYS A 467 -27.03 -10.37 -3.49
C LYS A 467 -26.33 -9.69 -4.63
N ILE A 468 -26.99 -9.61 -5.79
CA ILE A 468 -26.41 -9.07 -7.01
C ILE A 468 -27.25 -7.91 -7.50
N TYR A 469 -26.60 -6.78 -7.72
CA TYR A 469 -27.19 -5.54 -8.19
C TYR A 469 -26.60 -5.21 -9.55
N ILE A 470 -27.45 -4.82 -10.50
CA ILE A 470 -27.04 -4.23 -11.77
C ILE A 470 -27.63 -2.82 -11.83
N ASP A 471 -26.79 -1.82 -12.03
CA ASP A 471 -27.14 -0.39 -12.01
C ASP A 471 -27.92 0.00 -10.73
N GLY A 472 -27.48 -0.53 -9.58
CA GLY A 472 -28.10 -0.30 -8.28
C GLY A 472 -29.39 -1.09 -8.01
N VAL A 473 -29.94 -1.79 -9.01
CA VAL A 473 -31.18 -2.58 -8.87
C VAL A 473 -30.86 -4.02 -8.48
N LEU A 474 -31.44 -4.52 -7.39
CA LEU A 474 -31.32 -5.92 -6.98
C LEU A 474 -31.91 -6.85 -8.06
N LYS A 475 -31.10 -7.78 -8.57
CA LYS A 475 -31.49 -8.77 -9.59
C LYS A 475 -31.44 -10.20 -9.08
N GLY A 476 -30.53 -10.51 -8.17
CA GLY A 476 -30.44 -11.81 -7.52
C GLY A 476 -30.30 -11.66 -6.01
N ASP A 477 -31.01 -12.50 -5.26
CA ASP A 477 -30.82 -12.73 -3.82
C ASP A 477 -30.87 -14.25 -3.63
N TRP A 478 -29.68 -14.86 -3.73
CA TRP A 478 -29.54 -16.29 -3.96
C TRP A 478 -28.73 -16.93 -2.85
N THR A 479 -29.13 -18.12 -2.44
CA THR A 479 -28.46 -18.87 -1.37
C THR A 479 -27.86 -20.14 -1.96
N GLU A 480 -26.56 -20.35 -1.77
CA GLU A 480 -25.89 -21.59 -2.16
C GLU A 480 -25.79 -22.56 -0.99
N SER A 481 -26.72 -23.51 -0.95
CA SER A 481 -26.89 -24.41 0.19
C SER A 481 -25.74 -25.37 0.41
N SER A 482 -24.95 -25.70 -0.63
CA SER A 482 -23.80 -26.61 -0.46
C SER A 482 -22.66 -25.97 0.33
N ASN A 483 -22.58 -24.63 0.33
CA ASN A 483 -21.45 -23.86 0.86
C ASN A 483 -20.08 -24.41 0.41
N LEU A 484 -20.00 -24.89 -0.84
CA LEU A 484 -18.80 -25.55 -1.36
C LEU A 484 -17.55 -24.67 -1.26
N TYR A 485 -17.71 -23.36 -1.43
CA TYR A 485 -16.66 -22.37 -1.26
C TYR A 485 -17.06 -21.39 -0.15
N PRO A 486 -16.69 -21.65 1.13
CA PRO A 486 -17.02 -20.75 2.24
C PRO A 486 -16.22 -19.44 2.17
N ASP A 487 -15.03 -19.47 1.57
CA ASP A 487 -14.13 -18.32 1.39
C ASP A 487 -13.21 -18.53 0.18
N GLY A 488 -12.48 -17.48 -0.20
CA GLY A 488 -11.45 -17.52 -1.24
C GLY A 488 -11.23 -16.17 -1.91
N TYR A 489 -10.42 -16.14 -2.96
CA TYR A 489 -10.07 -14.93 -3.70
C TYR A 489 -11.25 -14.34 -4.48
N PHE A 490 -11.29 -13.01 -4.54
CA PHE A 490 -12.22 -12.25 -5.38
C PHE A 490 -11.51 -11.78 -6.65
N GLY A 491 -12.22 -11.61 -7.75
CA GLY A 491 -11.61 -11.33 -9.05
C GLY A 491 -12.58 -10.91 -10.14
N LEU A 492 -12.01 -10.69 -11.31
CA LEU A 492 -12.66 -10.30 -12.55
C LEU A 492 -12.61 -11.48 -13.52
N HIS A 493 -13.67 -11.68 -14.31
CA HIS A 493 -13.77 -12.80 -15.23
C HIS A 493 -14.55 -12.47 -16.51
N ALA A 494 -13.97 -12.73 -17.68
CA ALA A 494 -14.65 -12.60 -18.97
C ALA A 494 -14.48 -13.86 -19.82
N TYR A 495 -15.42 -14.10 -20.72
CA TYR A 495 -15.39 -15.27 -21.62
C TYR A 495 -15.84 -14.92 -23.03
N ALA A 496 -15.14 -15.49 -24.02
CA ALA A 496 -15.39 -15.41 -25.46
C ALA A 496 -15.63 -13.99 -26.01
N GLY A 497 -14.86 -13.01 -25.55
CA GLY A 497 -14.85 -11.66 -26.08
C GLY A 497 -13.81 -10.72 -25.46
N THR A 498 -13.94 -9.45 -25.81
CA THR A 498 -13.25 -8.34 -25.16
C THR A 498 -14.22 -7.71 -24.17
N ALA A 499 -13.76 -7.53 -22.94
CA ALA A 499 -14.51 -6.86 -21.88
C ALA A 499 -13.66 -5.78 -21.22
N THR A 500 -14.31 -4.81 -20.60
CA THR A 500 -13.68 -3.74 -19.83
C THR A 500 -14.27 -3.71 -18.43
N TYR A 501 -13.41 -3.38 -17.47
CA TYR A 501 -13.73 -3.15 -16.07
C TYR A 501 -13.19 -1.79 -15.68
N ASP A 502 -14.04 -1.01 -15.03
CA ASP A 502 -13.73 0.33 -14.53
C ASP A 502 -14.31 0.47 -13.11
N ASN A 503 -13.83 1.41 -12.32
CA ASN A 503 -14.29 1.65 -10.95
C ASN A 503 -14.39 0.37 -10.10
N VAL A 504 -13.45 -0.56 -10.26
CA VAL A 504 -13.45 -1.81 -9.51
C VAL A 504 -13.28 -1.46 -8.02
N ARG A 505 -14.13 -2.03 -7.17
CA ARG A 505 -14.09 -1.86 -5.72
C ARG A 505 -14.32 -3.19 -5.05
N ILE A 506 -13.47 -3.51 -4.09
CA ILE A 506 -13.62 -4.70 -3.25
C ILE A 506 -13.61 -4.22 -1.81
N LYS A 507 -14.62 -4.64 -1.04
CA LYS A 507 -14.75 -4.38 0.39
C LYS A 507 -15.15 -5.67 1.07
N GLY A 508 -14.43 -6.13 2.07
CA GLY A 508 -14.90 -7.23 2.89
C GLY A 508 -14.15 -7.24 4.19
N SER A 509 -14.76 -7.83 5.22
CA SER A 509 -13.94 -8.47 6.23
C SER A 509 -13.18 -9.53 5.46
N SER A 510 -11.88 -9.33 5.22
CA SER A 510 -11.04 -10.49 5.09
C SER A 510 -11.40 -11.37 6.29
N LEU A 511 -11.36 -12.70 6.14
CA LEU A 511 -10.91 -13.40 7.33
C LEU A 511 -9.62 -12.68 7.65
N ASP A 512 -9.64 -11.92 8.73
CA ASP A 512 -8.46 -11.45 9.36
C ASP A 512 -7.70 -12.77 9.61
N SER A 513 -6.93 -13.20 8.61
CA SER A 513 -5.54 -13.36 8.92
C SER A 513 -5.14 -12.01 9.48
N THR A 514 -5.45 -11.79 10.78
CA THR A 514 -4.44 -11.60 11.80
C THR A 514 -3.19 -12.10 11.16
N GLU A 515 -2.39 -11.15 10.71
CA GLU A 515 -1.42 -11.25 9.65
C GLU A 515 -0.31 -12.20 10.09
N ASN A 516 -0.71 -13.45 10.23
CA ASN A 516 0.01 -14.64 10.55
C ASN A 516 0.45 -15.03 9.17
N HIS A 517 1.55 -14.43 8.72
CA HIS A 517 2.09 -14.64 7.40
C HIS A 517 2.45 -16.12 7.28
N TYR A 518 1.49 -16.91 6.84
CA TYR A 518 1.61 -18.33 6.70
C TYR A 518 1.98 -18.65 5.25
N THR A 519 3.14 -19.29 5.05
CA THR A 519 3.50 -19.82 3.73
C THR A 519 3.40 -21.35 3.72
N ASN A 520 2.64 -21.87 2.75
CA ASN A 520 2.42 -23.32 2.56
C ASN A 520 3.70 -24.06 2.11
N GLN A 521 4.67 -23.33 1.56
CA GLN A 521 5.98 -23.81 1.14
C GLN A 521 7.04 -22.79 1.56
N GLY A 522 8.29 -23.23 1.69
CA GLY A 522 9.41 -22.35 2.01
C GLY A 522 9.48 -21.22 0.98
N SER A 523 9.13 -20.01 1.39
CA SER A 523 9.23 -18.82 0.57
C SER A 523 10.61 -18.20 0.74
N VAL A 524 11.24 -17.76 -0.35
CA VAL A 524 12.48 -16.96 -0.33
C VAL A 524 12.19 -15.47 -0.12
N VAL A 525 10.91 -15.09 -0.02
CA VAL A 525 10.51 -13.68 0.09
C VAL A 525 10.68 -13.21 1.52
N HIS A 526 11.50 -12.16 1.71
CA HIS A 526 11.69 -11.49 2.99
C HIS A 526 10.37 -10.95 3.54
N ARG A 527 10.15 -11.09 4.84
CA ARG A 527 8.96 -10.59 5.53
C ARG A 527 9.36 -9.82 6.78
N SER A 528 8.93 -8.56 6.86
CA SER A 528 9.05 -7.77 8.07
C SER A 528 8.06 -8.26 9.12
N MET A 529 8.46 -8.29 10.39
CA MET A 529 7.62 -8.66 11.54
C MET A 529 7.12 -7.44 12.34
N SER A 530 7.12 -6.25 11.74
CA SER A 530 6.66 -5.03 12.40
C SER A 530 5.16 -5.10 12.77
N GLY A 531 4.82 -4.60 13.96
CA GLY A 531 3.43 -4.41 14.41
C GLY A 531 2.77 -5.61 15.12
N GLY A 532 3.54 -6.44 15.84
CA GLY A 532 2.96 -7.51 16.68
C GLY A 532 2.37 -8.69 15.90
N LYS A 533 2.83 -8.92 14.67
CA LYS A 533 2.36 -9.97 13.76
C LYS A 533 3.05 -11.30 14.05
N ASP A 534 2.38 -12.41 13.75
CA ASP A 534 3.06 -13.70 13.71
C ASP A 534 3.49 -14.06 12.28
N VAL A 535 4.51 -14.90 12.17
CA VAL A 535 4.92 -15.48 10.89
C VAL A 535 4.97 -16.98 11.04
N GLY A 536 4.37 -17.73 10.11
CA GLY A 536 4.33 -19.19 10.13
C GLY A 536 4.89 -19.78 8.84
N GLN A 537 5.77 -20.77 8.94
CA GLN A 537 6.27 -21.51 7.78
C GLN A 537 6.00 -23.00 7.94
N LYS A 538 5.32 -23.59 6.97
CA LYS A 538 5.18 -25.05 6.88
C LYS A 538 6.42 -25.65 6.22
N PHE A 539 6.93 -26.73 6.79
CA PHE A 539 8.02 -27.52 6.22
C PHE A 539 7.78 -29.02 6.41
N THR A 540 8.39 -29.84 5.57
CA THR A 540 8.40 -31.30 5.71
C THR A 540 9.82 -31.74 6.05
N ALA A 541 9.98 -32.42 7.19
CA ALA A 541 11.21 -33.09 7.57
C ALA A 541 11.20 -34.50 6.99
N GLU A 542 12.16 -34.80 6.10
CA GLU A 542 12.31 -36.13 5.50
C GLU A 542 12.92 -37.14 6.48
N ASN A 543 13.69 -36.66 7.45
CA ASN A 543 14.35 -37.45 8.49
C ASN A 543 13.95 -36.97 9.89
N SER A 544 14.32 -37.73 10.90
CA SER A 544 14.16 -37.27 12.28
C SER A 544 15.06 -36.08 12.60
N PHE A 545 14.62 -35.20 13.49
CA PHE A 545 15.38 -34.00 13.90
C PHE A 545 15.17 -33.66 15.36
N ASN A 546 16.13 -32.99 16.00
CA ASN A 546 16.02 -32.54 17.39
C ASN A 546 16.03 -31.02 17.54
N THR A 547 16.32 -30.29 16.46
CA THR A 547 16.53 -28.84 16.46
C THR A 547 16.01 -28.24 15.16
N VAL A 548 15.53 -26.99 15.25
CA VAL A 548 15.16 -26.16 14.11
C VAL A 548 15.90 -24.83 14.25
N ARG A 549 16.53 -24.36 13.17
CA ARG A 549 17.27 -23.10 13.15
C ARG A 549 16.62 -22.09 12.21
N VAL A 550 16.53 -20.83 12.66
CA VAL A 550 16.07 -19.68 11.89
C VAL A 550 17.19 -18.65 11.90
N GLN A 551 17.67 -18.23 10.75
CA GLN A 551 18.67 -17.18 10.65
C GLN A 551 17.97 -15.82 10.68
N CYS A 552 18.56 -14.78 11.26
CA CYS A 552 17.99 -13.42 11.21
C CYS A 552 19.03 -12.43 10.67
N SER A 553 18.62 -11.50 9.79
CA SER A 553 19.43 -10.30 9.52
C SER A 553 19.07 -9.27 10.55
N GLY A 554 20.06 -8.84 11.32
CA GLY A 554 19.83 -7.77 12.27
C GLY A 554 19.60 -8.27 13.69
N THR A 555 19.55 -7.28 14.57
CA THR A 555 19.32 -7.47 16.00
C THR A 555 17.86 -7.86 16.22
N VAL A 556 17.63 -9.02 16.81
CA VAL A 556 16.28 -9.45 17.23
C VAL A 556 15.96 -8.87 18.60
N SER A 557 14.72 -8.42 18.80
CA SER A 557 14.25 -7.96 20.12
C SER A 557 14.22 -9.13 21.12
N THR A 558 14.33 -8.81 22.42
CA THR A 558 14.32 -9.77 23.55
C THR A 558 13.01 -10.53 23.75
N SER A 559 12.02 -10.34 22.88
CA SER A 559 10.64 -10.76 23.05
C SER A 559 10.14 -11.77 22.01
N MET A 560 10.97 -12.13 21.02
CA MET A 560 10.59 -13.09 20.00
C MET A 560 10.35 -14.50 20.58
N ARG A 561 9.21 -15.09 20.25
CA ARG A 561 8.85 -16.48 20.59
C ARG A 561 8.83 -17.35 19.35
N LEU A 562 9.55 -18.47 19.41
CA LEU A 562 9.54 -19.54 18.41
C LEU A 562 8.69 -20.70 18.92
N ARG A 563 7.73 -21.16 18.12
CA ARG A 563 6.87 -22.32 18.41
C ARG A 563 6.88 -23.30 17.25
N LEU A 564 7.07 -24.58 17.55
CA LEU A 564 7.00 -25.67 16.57
C LEU A 564 5.71 -26.47 16.78
N TYR A 565 4.99 -26.77 15.71
CA TYR A 565 3.76 -27.57 15.74
C TYR A 565 3.87 -28.74 14.76
N ALA A 566 3.28 -29.89 15.09
CA ALA A 566 3.00 -30.93 14.09
C ALA A 566 1.87 -30.42 13.20
N TRP A 567 2.02 -30.55 11.87
CA TRP A 567 0.98 -30.16 10.93
C TRP A 567 -0.29 -31.01 11.14
N ASN A 568 -1.44 -30.34 11.16
CA ASN A 568 -2.76 -30.96 11.20
C ASN A 568 -3.46 -30.85 9.83
N THR A 569 -4.76 -30.56 9.75
CA THR A 569 -5.48 -30.39 8.48
C THR A 569 -5.14 -29.07 7.80
N ASP A 570 -4.93 -28.01 8.58
CA ASP A 570 -4.71 -26.65 8.10
C ASP A 570 -3.91 -25.83 9.13
N TYR A 571 -3.50 -24.60 8.78
CA TYR A 571 -2.71 -23.75 9.66
C TYR A 571 -3.45 -23.41 10.96
N SER A 572 -4.74 -23.07 10.89
CA SER A 572 -5.54 -22.64 12.04
C SER A 572 -5.67 -23.75 13.08
N THR A 573 -5.97 -24.97 12.64
CA THR A 573 -6.08 -26.16 13.50
C THR A 573 -4.72 -26.64 14.01
N THR A 574 -3.65 -26.37 13.25
CA THR A 574 -2.27 -26.66 13.65
C THR A 574 -1.82 -25.75 14.80
N VAL A 575 -1.98 -24.42 14.67
CA VAL A 575 -1.49 -23.45 15.68
C VAL A 575 -2.41 -23.32 16.89
N ALA A 576 -3.66 -23.77 16.78
CA ALA A 576 -4.57 -23.94 17.92
C ALA A 576 -4.19 -25.14 18.82
N GLY A 577 -3.36 -26.07 18.31
CA GLY A 577 -2.83 -27.19 19.09
C GLY A 577 -1.78 -26.77 20.11
N VAL A 578 -1.33 -27.73 20.93
CA VAL A 578 -0.20 -27.52 21.84
C VAL A 578 1.10 -27.55 21.02
N PRO A 579 1.97 -26.52 21.10
CA PRO A 579 3.25 -26.55 20.40
C PRO A 579 4.12 -27.70 20.93
N LEU A 580 4.77 -28.43 20.01
CA LEU A 580 5.75 -29.46 20.30
C LEU A 580 6.98 -28.90 21.03
N ALA A 581 7.34 -27.67 20.70
CA ALA A 581 8.41 -26.91 21.34
C ALA A 581 8.08 -25.42 21.33
N ASN A 582 8.53 -24.71 22.36
CA ASN A 582 8.35 -23.27 22.52
C ASN A 582 9.61 -22.68 23.17
N SER A 583 10.14 -21.61 22.60
CA SER A 583 11.29 -20.88 23.15
C SER A 583 11.04 -19.38 23.06
N VAL A 584 11.35 -18.65 24.13
CA VAL A 584 11.44 -17.19 24.14
C VAL A 584 12.91 -16.84 24.05
N LEU A 585 13.29 -16.06 23.06
CA LEU A 585 14.69 -15.75 22.81
C LEU A 585 15.13 -14.59 23.69
N ALA A 586 16.22 -14.77 24.44
CA ALA A 586 16.95 -13.65 25.01
C ALA A 586 17.75 -12.97 23.89
N SER A 587 17.82 -11.63 23.88
CA SER A 587 18.55 -10.86 22.87
C SER A 587 19.94 -11.43 22.61
N SER A 588 20.30 -11.59 21.35
CA SER A 588 21.67 -11.88 20.95
C SER A 588 22.09 -10.95 19.82
N ALA A 589 23.37 -10.57 19.80
CA ALA A 589 23.95 -9.70 18.79
C ALA A 589 24.01 -10.38 17.41
N ASN A 590 23.88 -9.56 16.37
CA ASN A 590 23.85 -9.87 14.93
C ASN A 590 25.15 -10.54 14.42
N PRO A 591 25.12 -11.48 13.43
CA PRO A 591 23.99 -12.26 12.91
C PRO A 591 23.77 -13.55 13.72
N CYS A 592 22.57 -13.71 14.27
CA CYS A 592 22.25 -14.85 15.13
C CYS A 592 21.41 -15.91 14.40
N TYR A 593 21.80 -17.17 14.54
CA TYR A 593 20.91 -18.31 14.29
C TYR A 593 20.06 -18.53 15.55
N LEU A 594 18.76 -18.30 15.43
CA LEU A 594 17.79 -18.66 16.45
C LEU A 594 17.57 -20.17 16.42
N THR A 595 17.96 -20.85 17.50
CA THR A 595 17.81 -22.30 17.60
C THR A 595 16.64 -22.64 18.51
N LEU A 596 15.64 -23.35 17.98
CA LEU A 596 14.58 -23.97 18.75
C LEU A 596 14.91 -25.45 18.96
N ASN A 597 15.14 -25.86 20.22
CA ASN A 597 15.19 -27.28 20.56
C ASN A 597 13.78 -27.85 20.41
N ALA A 598 13.62 -28.91 19.62
CA ALA A 598 12.33 -29.49 19.32
C ALA A 598 11.69 -30.25 20.51
N GLY A 599 12.31 -30.26 21.70
CA GLY A 599 11.82 -30.96 22.89
C GLY A 599 12.09 -32.47 22.85
N GLY A 600 13.13 -32.89 22.14
CA GLY A 600 13.47 -34.29 21.85
C GLY A 600 13.52 -34.58 20.34
N THR A 601 13.88 -35.81 19.98
CA THR A 601 13.88 -36.25 18.57
C THR A 601 12.45 -36.33 18.03
N ARG A 602 12.17 -35.58 16.97
CA ARG A 602 10.93 -35.61 16.19
C ARG A 602 11.13 -36.50 14.98
N SER A 603 10.13 -37.30 14.64
CA SER A 603 10.16 -38.16 13.47
C SER A 603 10.06 -37.34 12.17
N ALA A 604 10.37 -37.96 11.03
CA ALA A 604 9.99 -37.41 9.73
C ALA A 604 8.49 -37.10 9.68
N GLY A 605 8.11 -36.01 9.01
CA GLY A 605 6.73 -35.53 8.98
C GLY A 605 6.62 -34.05 8.59
N THR A 606 5.40 -33.53 8.58
CA THR A 606 5.14 -32.12 8.25
C THR A 606 4.89 -31.31 9.51
N TYR A 607 5.47 -30.12 9.56
CA TYR A 607 5.49 -29.25 10.73
C TYR A 607 5.25 -27.80 10.36
N VAL A 608 4.92 -26.98 11.34
CA VAL A 608 4.85 -25.52 11.22
C VAL A 608 5.74 -24.89 12.27
N LEU A 609 6.64 -24.02 11.82
CA LEU A 609 7.39 -23.12 12.69
C LEU A 609 6.69 -21.76 12.71
N ARG A 610 6.31 -21.27 13.89
CA ARG A 610 5.69 -19.96 14.10
C ARG A 610 6.60 -19.07 14.92
N MET A 611 6.79 -17.84 14.46
CA MET A 611 7.41 -16.76 15.22
C MET A 611 6.35 -15.75 15.62
N SER A 612 6.40 -15.25 16.85
CA SER A 612 5.53 -14.20 17.36
C SER A 612 6.32 -13.24 18.23
N ASP A 613 6.15 -11.94 18.11
CA ASP A 613 6.65 -10.99 19.10
C ASP A 613 5.76 -11.01 20.37
N SER A 614 6.33 -10.72 21.53
CA SER A 614 5.59 -10.61 22.79
C SER A 614 5.27 -9.18 23.23
N SER A 615 5.81 -8.14 22.57
CA SER A 615 5.63 -6.74 22.98
C SER A 615 4.74 -5.89 22.07
N GLY A 616 4.53 -6.23 20.80
CA GLY A 616 3.72 -5.39 19.92
C GLY A 616 4.45 -4.14 19.40
N ASP A 617 5.61 -3.80 19.97
CA ASP A 617 6.46 -2.69 19.53
C ASP A 617 7.69 -3.19 18.76
N PHE A 618 7.63 -3.03 17.45
CA PHE A 618 8.80 -2.78 16.61
C PHE A 618 8.74 -1.30 16.22
N GLY A 619 9.07 -0.43 17.18
CA GLY A 619 9.31 0.99 16.95
C GLY A 619 10.80 1.23 16.72
N PRO A 620 11.20 2.17 15.85
CA PRO A 620 12.59 2.49 15.56
C PRO A 620 13.20 3.33 16.69
N ASP A 621 13.35 2.76 17.88
CA ASP A 621 14.04 3.46 18.96
C ASP A 621 15.56 3.28 18.83
N GLY A 622 16.19 4.26 18.18
CA GLY A 622 17.61 4.55 18.34
C GLY A 622 18.54 4.30 17.15
N PHE A 623 18.18 4.72 15.93
CA PHE A 623 19.17 4.91 14.85
C PHE A 623 19.04 6.30 14.22
N ASN A 624 19.62 7.29 14.90
CA ASN A 624 19.87 8.61 14.34
C ASN A 624 21.10 8.51 13.42
N ASN A 625 20.91 8.07 12.16
CA ASN A 625 21.74 8.36 10.99
C ASN A 625 21.11 7.70 9.74
N SER A 626 20.92 8.48 8.68
CA SER A 626 20.02 8.24 7.56
C SER A 626 20.42 7.16 6.53
N ASN A 627 21.36 6.25 6.81
CA ASN A 627 21.98 5.41 5.76
C ASN A 627 22.07 3.90 6.06
N ASP A 628 21.47 3.36 7.13
CA ASP A 628 21.54 1.92 7.43
C ASP A 628 20.17 1.22 7.37
N THR A 629 20.10 0.13 6.60
CA THR A 629 18.92 -0.70 6.33
C THR A 629 18.39 -1.46 7.56
N GLU A 630 17.06 -1.58 7.64
CA GLU A 630 16.25 -2.26 8.67
C GLU A 630 16.74 -3.66 9.08
N ALA A 631 16.57 -4.01 10.36
CA ALA A 631 16.75 -5.38 10.87
C ALA A 631 15.56 -6.27 10.45
N ILE A 632 15.79 -7.23 9.54
CA ILE A 632 14.78 -8.13 8.98
C ILE A 632 15.06 -9.59 9.43
N PRO A 633 14.20 -10.29 10.16
CA PRO A 633 14.39 -11.72 10.43
C PRO A 633 14.18 -12.56 9.15
N TYR A 634 15.07 -13.54 8.89
CA TYR A 634 14.98 -14.43 7.71
C TYR A 634 14.25 -15.74 8.07
N LEU A 635 13.30 -16.21 7.26
CA LEU A 635 12.94 -17.64 7.26
C LEU A 635 13.24 -18.24 5.89
N PHE A 636 14.26 -19.09 5.86
CA PHE A 636 14.74 -19.75 4.65
C PHE A 636 13.77 -20.86 4.20
N GLY A 637 13.58 -20.97 2.88
CA GLY A 637 13.12 -22.18 2.20
C GLY A 637 14.23 -22.68 1.29
N ALA A 638 14.67 -23.94 1.51
CA ALA A 638 15.65 -24.70 0.72
C ALA A 638 16.82 -23.86 0.15
N ARG A 639 17.91 -23.64 0.89
CA ARG A 639 18.96 -24.68 1.00
C ARG A 639 19.79 -24.77 2.28
N ARG A 640 19.35 -24.21 3.42
CA ARG A 640 19.82 -24.70 4.74
C ARG A 640 18.73 -24.62 5.82
N PHE A 641 17.95 -25.69 5.96
CA PHE A 641 17.46 -26.12 7.28
C PHE A 641 18.56 -27.02 7.85
N GLU A 642 19.35 -26.53 8.81
CA GLU A 642 20.30 -27.41 9.51
C GLU A 642 19.57 -28.22 10.57
N ILE A 643 19.18 -29.44 10.20
CA ILE A 643 18.87 -30.52 11.14
C ILE A 643 20.23 -31.13 11.54
N LEU A 644 20.72 -30.77 12.73
CA LEU A 644 21.99 -31.33 13.21
C LEU A 644 21.75 -32.69 13.88
N GLU A 645 22.25 -33.75 13.24
CA GLU A 645 22.49 -35.03 13.89
C GLU A 645 23.88 -35.04 14.55
N ASN A 646 24.00 -35.74 15.69
CA ASN A 646 25.25 -35.85 16.45
C ASN A 646 26.41 -36.34 15.57
N LEU A 647 27.35 -35.46 15.21
CA LEU A 647 28.69 -35.88 14.76
C LEU A 647 29.78 -34.87 15.18
N PHE A 648 30.91 -35.44 15.57
CA PHE A 648 32.07 -34.82 16.21
C PHE A 648 32.81 -33.77 15.34
N ALA A 649 33.60 -32.95 16.04
CA ALA A 649 34.51 -31.92 15.56
C ALA A 649 35.39 -32.28 14.34
N SER A 650 35.47 -31.39 13.34
CA SER A 650 36.72 -30.81 12.80
C SER A 650 36.42 -29.74 11.73
N ALA A 651 37.29 -28.75 11.60
CA ALA A 651 37.21 -27.63 10.67
C ALA A 651 37.56 -28.02 9.22
N VAL A 652 36.85 -27.49 8.23
CA VAL A 652 37.32 -27.41 6.83
C VAL A 652 36.80 -26.12 6.16
N THR A 653 37.70 -25.18 5.91
CA THR A 653 37.65 -24.13 4.88
C THR A 653 37.98 -24.76 3.52
N GLY A 654 37.14 -24.58 2.49
CA GLY A 654 37.38 -25.13 1.15
C GLY A 654 37.37 -24.06 0.04
N CYS A 655 38.55 -23.63 -0.40
CA CYS A 655 38.78 -23.09 -1.75
C CYS A 655 39.25 -24.27 -2.63
N VAL A 656 38.64 -24.46 -3.80
CA VAL A 656 39.11 -25.47 -4.78
C VAL A 656 40.16 -24.81 -5.65
N SER A 657 41.41 -25.30 -5.63
CA SER A 657 42.47 -24.94 -6.59
C SER A 657 42.55 -26.01 -7.70
N PRO A 658 41.89 -25.82 -8.85
CA PRO A 658 41.98 -26.75 -9.97
C PRO A 658 43.31 -26.56 -10.73
N GLY A 659 43.92 -27.66 -11.22
CA GLY A 659 45.18 -27.65 -11.97
C GLY A 659 45.11 -27.03 -13.39
N SER A 660 46.22 -26.99 -14.13
CA SER A 660 46.28 -26.46 -15.50
C SER A 660 45.42 -27.25 -16.50
N GLY A 661 44.86 -26.57 -17.51
CA GLY A 661 44.10 -27.19 -18.60
C GLY A 661 42.64 -27.49 -18.27
N ILE A 662 41.99 -26.60 -17.51
CA ILE A 662 40.62 -26.79 -17.01
C ILE A 662 39.69 -25.79 -17.67
N ASP A 663 38.58 -26.32 -18.20
CA ASP A 663 37.46 -25.51 -18.67
C ASP A 663 36.58 -25.16 -17.47
N LEU A 664 36.39 -23.86 -17.25
CA LEU A 664 35.37 -23.32 -16.34
C LEU A 664 34.18 -22.89 -17.19
N ALA A 665 32.97 -23.35 -16.87
CA ALA A 665 31.80 -22.97 -17.65
C ALA A 665 30.60 -22.61 -16.81
N ALA A 666 29.82 -21.65 -17.30
CA ALA A 666 28.57 -21.19 -16.71
C ALA A 666 27.45 -21.31 -17.74
N HIS A 667 26.38 -22.04 -17.40
CA HIS A 667 25.14 -22.09 -18.18
C HIS A 667 24.20 -21.01 -17.69
N ILE A 668 23.79 -20.09 -18.56
CA ILE A 668 23.01 -18.89 -18.27
C ILE A 668 21.66 -18.98 -18.99
N MET A 669 20.57 -18.69 -18.28
CA MET A 669 19.21 -18.60 -18.84
C MET A 669 18.63 -17.18 -18.62
N PRO A 670 18.78 -16.27 -19.59
CA PRO A 670 18.29 -14.91 -19.51
C PRO A 670 16.78 -14.86 -19.79
N LEU A 671 16.05 -14.06 -18.99
CA LEU A 671 14.60 -13.83 -19.16
C LEU A 671 14.28 -12.70 -20.15
N GLU A 672 15.27 -11.86 -20.45
CA GLU A 672 15.20 -10.77 -21.42
C GLU A 672 16.42 -10.78 -22.35
N PRO A 673 16.34 -10.17 -23.54
CA PRO A 673 17.50 -10.03 -24.43
C PRO A 673 18.65 -9.25 -23.77
N PHE A 674 19.89 -9.63 -24.09
CA PHE A 674 21.11 -8.97 -23.58
C PHE A 674 22.14 -8.80 -24.70
N SER A 675 23.01 -7.79 -24.55
CA SER A 675 23.98 -7.37 -25.57
C SER A 675 25.44 -7.50 -25.16
N SER A 676 25.72 -7.80 -23.89
CA SER A 676 27.09 -7.97 -23.37
C SER A 676 27.09 -8.83 -22.10
N LEU A 677 28.16 -9.59 -21.91
CA LEU A 677 28.41 -10.39 -20.70
C LEU A 677 29.75 -9.99 -20.10
N GLY A 678 29.81 -9.77 -18.79
CA GLY A 678 31.02 -9.32 -18.13
C GLY A 678 31.54 -10.29 -17.06
N PHE A 679 32.85 -10.20 -16.80
CA PHE A 679 33.57 -11.06 -15.87
C PHE A 679 34.44 -10.21 -14.95
N ILE A 680 34.46 -10.57 -13.66
CA ILE A 680 35.32 -9.93 -12.66
C ILE A 680 36.29 -10.98 -12.16
N PHE A 681 37.57 -10.63 -12.19
CA PHE A 681 38.63 -11.43 -11.59
C PHE A 681 39.12 -10.68 -10.36
N THR A 682 38.85 -11.23 -9.17
CA THR A 682 39.31 -10.65 -7.91
C THR A 682 40.57 -11.38 -7.46
N ASP A 683 41.71 -10.71 -7.52
CA ASP A 683 42.99 -11.26 -7.06
C ASP A 683 43.20 -10.91 -5.57
N LYS A 684 43.33 -11.93 -4.71
CA LYS A 684 43.65 -11.74 -3.28
C LYS A 684 45.15 -11.75 -2.99
N GLY A 685 46.04 -11.91 -3.98
CA GLY A 685 47.47 -11.98 -3.73
C GLY A 685 48.35 -11.57 -4.91
N ALA A 686 49.16 -10.53 -4.69
CA ALA A 686 50.09 -9.90 -5.64
C ALA A 686 50.94 -10.84 -6.53
N ALA A 687 50.36 -11.36 -7.62
CA ALA A 687 51.09 -12.11 -8.64
C ALA A 687 50.84 -11.50 -10.03
N ASN A 688 51.85 -10.80 -10.56
CA ASN A 688 51.85 -10.15 -11.88
C ASN A 688 51.89 -11.13 -13.08
N ASP A 689 51.54 -12.41 -12.89
CA ASP A 689 51.68 -13.48 -13.89
C ASP A 689 50.34 -14.18 -14.18
N SER A 690 49.32 -13.42 -14.60
CA SER A 690 48.09 -14.04 -15.10
C SER A 690 48.32 -14.58 -16.53
N ALA A 691 48.15 -15.89 -16.69
CA ALA A 691 48.26 -16.57 -17.97
C ALA A 691 47.18 -16.09 -18.97
N PRO A 692 47.43 -16.18 -20.29
CA PRO A 692 46.40 -15.92 -21.28
C PRO A 692 45.21 -16.89 -21.09
N PHE A 693 44.01 -16.38 -21.40
CA PHE A 693 42.79 -17.17 -21.36
C PHE A 693 41.91 -16.85 -22.56
N THR A 694 41.04 -17.80 -22.91
CA THR A 694 40.09 -17.64 -24.01
C THR A 694 38.67 -17.85 -23.50
N LEU A 695 37.80 -16.88 -23.74
CA LEU A 695 36.36 -16.99 -23.52
C LEU A 695 35.68 -17.46 -24.80
N LYS A 696 34.81 -18.45 -24.67
CA LYS A 696 33.98 -18.99 -25.74
C LYS A 696 32.51 -18.96 -25.30
N PHE A 697 31.65 -18.40 -26.13
CA PHE A 697 30.21 -18.31 -25.88
C PHE A 697 29.45 -19.22 -26.83
N TYR A 698 28.57 -20.07 -26.31
CA TYR A 698 27.83 -21.08 -27.05
C TYR A 698 26.33 -20.93 -26.80
N ARG A 699 25.53 -21.35 -27.78
CA ARG A 699 24.10 -21.63 -27.55
C ARG A 699 23.96 -22.96 -26.80
N TRP A 700 23.24 -22.98 -25.68
CA TRP A 700 23.00 -24.23 -24.95
C TRP A 700 22.13 -25.18 -25.76
N TYR A 701 22.52 -26.46 -25.79
CA TYR A 701 21.71 -27.51 -26.38
C TYR A 701 21.09 -28.39 -25.29
N THR A 702 21.71 -29.53 -24.98
CA THR A 702 21.15 -30.53 -24.06
C THR A 702 22.05 -30.85 -22.88
N ASN A 703 23.37 -30.70 -23.04
CA ASN A 703 24.37 -30.86 -21.98
C ASN A 703 25.67 -30.16 -22.39
N TYR A 704 26.64 -30.12 -21.45
CA TYR A 704 27.95 -29.51 -21.69
C TYR A 704 28.65 -30.09 -22.93
N SER A 705 28.76 -31.42 -23.02
CA SER A 705 29.50 -32.11 -24.10
C SER A 705 28.94 -31.81 -25.48
N THR A 706 27.61 -31.87 -25.64
CA THR A 706 26.94 -31.53 -26.90
C THR A 706 27.09 -30.06 -27.23
N THR A 707 27.08 -29.19 -26.23
CA THR A 707 27.21 -27.74 -26.41
C THR A 707 28.62 -27.32 -26.86
N VAL A 708 29.67 -27.81 -26.18
CA VAL A 708 31.05 -27.44 -26.53
C VAL A 708 31.58 -28.11 -27.80
N SER A 709 30.90 -29.16 -28.28
CA SER A 709 31.20 -29.79 -29.58
C SER A 709 30.78 -28.95 -30.78
N GLY A 710 29.90 -27.97 -30.58
CA GLY A 710 29.50 -26.99 -31.61
C GLY A 710 30.54 -25.90 -31.81
N ASN A 711 30.34 -25.06 -32.82
CA ASN A 711 31.14 -23.83 -32.96
C ASN A 711 30.65 -22.79 -31.93
N PRO A 712 31.56 -22.12 -31.19
CA PRO A 712 31.16 -21.00 -30.36
C PRO A 712 30.59 -19.88 -31.22
N LEU A 713 29.55 -19.23 -30.71
CA LEU A 713 28.98 -18.00 -31.27
C LEU A 713 30.02 -16.87 -31.25
N VAL A 714 30.78 -16.78 -30.17
CA VAL A 714 31.84 -15.77 -29.97
C VAL A 714 33.05 -16.42 -29.32
N THR A 715 34.24 -16.06 -29.79
CA THR A 715 35.52 -16.45 -29.16
C THR A 715 36.38 -15.21 -29.01
N GLN A 716 36.83 -14.93 -27.80
CA GLN A 716 37.71 -13.81 -27.49
C GLN A 716 38.88 -14.29 -26.63
N SER A 717 40.10 -14.01 -27.08
CA SER A 717 41.33 -14.36 -26.36
C SER A 717 41.96 -13.12 -25.74
N PHE A 718 42.41 -13.26 -24.49
CA PHE A 718 43.04 -12.20 -23.71
C PHE A 718 44.51 -12.57 -23.50
N SER A 719 45.42 -11.74 -24.00
CA SER A 719 46.83 -12.10 -24.18
C SER A 719 47.80 -11.50 -23.15
N GLN A 720 47.36 -10.81 -22.09
CA GLN A 720 48.30 -10.14 -21.19
C GLN A 720 47.79 -9.86 -19.77
N GLY A 721 48.74 -9.79 -18.83
CA GLY A 721 48.49 -9.65 -17.41
C GLY A 721 47.97 -8.28 -16.98
N TYR A 722 46.82 -8.30 -16.34
CA TYR A 722 46.22 -7.13 -15.71
C TYR A 722 46.98 -6.85 -14.41
N GLY A 723 47.36 -5.60 -14.18
CA GLY A 723 48.10 -5.21 -12.97
C GLY A 723 47.27 -5.43 -11.70
N ASN A 724 47.95 -5.50 -10.54
CA ASN A 724 47.33 -5.70 -9.23
C ASN A 724 46.02 -4.94 -9.04
N GLY A 725 44.90 -5.67 -8.92
CA GLY A 725 43.57 -5.14 -8.68
C GLY A 725 42.48 -5.96 -9.36
N ASP A 726 41.23 -5.70 -9.01
CA ASP A 726 40.08 -6.30 -9.67
C ASP A 726 40.04 -5.82 -11.13
N PHE A 727 40.05 -6.75 -12.09
CA PHE A 727 39.96 -6.40 -13.50
C PHE A 727 38.68 -6.94 -14.13
N TRP A 728 38.14 -6.12 -15.03
CA TRP A 728 36.86 -6.29 -15.69
C TRP A 728 37.10 -6.65 -17.13
N VAL A 729 36.44 -7.72 -17.58
CA VAL A 729 36.49 -8.14 -18.98
C VAL A 729 35.07 -8.24 -19.49
N ASP A 730 34.74 -7.44 -20.48
CA ASP A 730 33.48 -7.54 -21.21
C ASP A 730 33.68 -8.40 -22.46
N LEU A 731 32.88 -9.47 -22.56
CA LEU A 731 32.69 -10.22 -23.78
C LEU A 731 31.62 -9.50 -24.61
N ASP A 732 32.07 -8.78 -25.63
CA ASP A 732 31.17 -8.23 -26.64
C ASP A 732 30.63 -9.38 -27.48
N ILE A 733 29.33 -9.63 -27.34
CA ILE A 733 28.67 -10.72 -28.05
C ILE A 733 28.19 -10.32 -29.45
N GLY A 734 28.29 -9.04 -29.83
CA GLY A 734 28.08 -8.60 -31.22
C GLY A 734 26.63 -8.56 -31.72
N GLY A 735 25.64 -8.62 -30.82
CA GLY A 735 24.20 -8.52 -31.14
C GLY A 735 23.29 -8.73 -29.93
N GLU A 736 21.98 -8.47 -30.08
CA GLU A 736 20.97 -8.88 -29.09
C GLU A 736 20.67 -10.37 -29.26
N TYR A 737 20.85 -11.13 -28.19
CA TYR A 737 20.54 -12.57 -28.16
C TYR A 737 19.20 -12.82 -27.46
N ASP A 738 18.50 -13.86 -27.93
CA ASP A 738 17.15 -14.24 -27.49
C ASP A 738 17.12 -14.92 -26.09
N THR A 739 15.94 -15.29 -25.60
CA THR A 739 15.77 -15.86 -24.24
C THR A 739 16.08 -17.37 -24.16
N TYR A 740 17.04 -17.87 -24.95
CA TYR A 740 17.48 -19.28 -24.88
C TYR A 740 18.55 -19.47 -23.80
N GLY A 741 18.82 -20.72 -23.41
CA GLY A 741 20.01 -21.02 -22.61
C GLY A 741 21.30 -20.79 -23.40
N TYR A 742 22.34 -20.28 -22.74
CA TYR A 742 23.68 -20.11 -23.30
C TYR A 742 24.74 -20.69 -22.38
N LEU A 743 25.82 -21.22 -22.95
CA LEU A 743 26.98 -21.70 -22.19
C LEU A 743 28.17 -20.80 -22.47
N VAL A 744 28.76 -20.28 -21.41
CA VAL A 744 30.00 -19.53 -21.47
C VAL A 744 31.10 -20.44 -20.94
N VAL A 745 32.16 -20.63 -21.71
CA VAL A 745 33.30 -21.47 -21.36
C VAL A 745 34.56 -20.62 -21.35
N MET A 746 35.22 -20.55 -20.22
CA MET A 746 36.55 -19.98 -20.06
C MET A 746 37.58 -21.11 -20.12
N HIS A 747 38.42 -21.09 -21.15
CA HIS A 747 39.57 -21.97 -21.29
C HIS A 747 40.80 -21.25 -20.74
N LEU A 748 41.37 -21.79 -19.65
CA LEU A 748 42.58 -21.28 -19.02
C LEU A 748 43.78 -22.13 -19.43
N ASP A 749 44.76 -21.51 -20.11
CA ASP A 749 46.00 -22.19 -20.49
C ASP A 749 46.81 -22.58 -19.23
N SER A 750 46.78 -21.74 -18.18
CA SER A 750 47.19 -22.07 -16.81
C SER A 750 46.51 -21.17 -15.77
N MET A 751 46.26 -21.68 -14.55
CA MET A 751 45.68 -20.91 -13.44
C MET A 751 46.78 -20.30 -12.56
N PRO A 752 46.76 -18.98 -12.29
CA PRO A 752 47.52 -18.41 -11.18
C PRO A 752 46.96 -18.95 -9.85
N SER A 753 47.83 -19.30 -8.90
CA SER A 753 47.38 -19.78 -7.60
C SER A 753 46.75 -18.64 -6.78
N GLY A 754 45.49 -18.79 -6.36
CA GLY A 754 44.84 -17.86 -5.43
C GLY A 754 43.87 -16.84 -6.04
N THR A 755 43.48 -17.00 -7.30
CA THR A 755 42.51 -16.12 -7.98
C THR A 755 41.06 -16.61 -7.78
N ASP A 756 40.18 -15.72 -7.31
CA ASP A 756 38.73 -15.95 -7.26
C ASP A 756 38.10 -15.34 -8.55
N ILE A 757 37.21 -16.07 -9.22
CA ILE A 757 36.53 -15.63 -10.47
C ILE A 757 35.04 -15.42 -10.23
N GLY A 758 34.52 -14.23 -10.52
CA GLY A 758 33.12 -13.84 -10.42
C GLY A 758 32.50 -13.48 -11.78
N TRP A 759 31.17 -13.53 -11.88
CA TRP A 759 30.42 -13.33 -13.12
C TRP A 759 29.41 -12.19 -12.96
N TYR A 760 29.17 -11.38 -13.99
CA TYR A 760 28.07 -10.41 -14.01
C TYR A 760 27.38 -10.34 -15.37
N LEU A 761 26.07 -10.08 -15.33
CA LEU A 761 25.29 -9.73 -16.53
C LEU A 761 24.98 -8.24 -16.51
N ASN A 762 25.30 -7.57 -17.60
CA ASN A 762 24.82 -6.23 -17.87
C ASN A 762 23.46 -6.34 -18.56
N SER A 763 22.39 -6.44 -17.76
CA SER A 763 21.00 -6.45 -18.22
C SER A 763 20.17 -5.51 -17.36
N SER A 764 19.13 -4.90 -17.92
CA SER A 764 18.15 -4.11 -17.17
C SER A 764 17.24 -4.93 -16.24
N SER A 765 17.40 -6.26 -16.21
CA SER A 765 16.53 -7.19 -15.49
C SER A 765 17.22 -7.81 -14.26
N THR A 766 16.44 -8.08 -13.21
CA THR A 766 16.92 -8.51 -11.88
C THR A 766 16.88 -10.03 -11.65
N GLU A 767 16.63 -10.87 -12.66
CA GLU A 767 16.55 -12.33 -12.47
C GLU A 767 17.32 -13.10 -13.55
N THR A 768 18.37 -13.83 -13.15
CA THR A 768 19.09 -14.78 -14.02
C THR A 768 19.47 -16.04 -13.24
N ARG A 769 19.37 -17.21 -13.88
CA ARG A 769 19.82 -18.50 -13.30
C ARG A 769 21.14 -18.91 -13.93
N ALA A 770 22.10 -19.37 -13.11
CA ALA A 770 23.39 -19.88 -13.57
C ALA A 770 23.73 -21.26 -12.97
N GLU A 771 24.29 -22.16 -13.79
CA GLU A 771 24.84 -23.46 -13.36
C GLU A 771 26.35 -23.53 -13.69
N TYR A 772 27.18 -24.03 -12.77
CA TYR A 772 28.65 -24.06 -12.91
C TYR A 772 29.20 -25.47 -13.21
N TYR A 773 30.03 -25.57 -14.25
CA TYR A 773 30.68 -26.79 -14.70
C TYR A 773 32.21 -26.64 -14.68
N ALA A 774 32.92 -27.65 -14.18
CA ALA A 774 34.36 -27.78 -14.31
C ALA A 774 34.68 -29.09 -15.05
N ASN A 775 35.42 -29.01 -16.15
CA ASN A 775 35.72 -30.16 -17.04
C ASN A 775 34.47 -30.97 -17.43
N GLY A 776 33.38 -30.27 -17.74
CA GLY A 776 32.11 -30.89 -18.14
C GLY A 776 31.33 -31.62 -17.05
N THR A 777 31.75 -31.51 -15.78
CA THR A 777 31.00 -32.04 -14.63
C THR A 777 30.39 -30.87 -13.85
N LEU A 778 29.09 -30.95 -13.57
CA LEU A 778 28.38 -29.98 -12.73
C LEU A 778 29.00 -29.98 -11.34
N GLN A 779 29.46 -28.82 -10.87
CA GLN A 779 30.08 -28.68 -9.56
C GLN A 779 29.07 -28.17 -8.54
N THR A 780 29.30 -28.49 -7.27
CA THR A 780 28.55 -27.97 -6.12
C THR A 780 29.48 -27.02 -5.35
N GLY A 781 29.24 -25.71 -5.44
CA GLY A 781 30.06 -24.67 -4.81
C GLY A 781 29.48 -23.27 -5.02
N ASP A 782 29.97 -22.28 -4.26
CA ASP A 782 29.50 -20.89 -4.31
C ASP A 782 29.83 -20.22 -5.65
N LEU A 783 28.81 -19.76 -6.38
CA LEU A 783 28.96 -18.85 -7.53
C LEU A 783 28.48 -17.46 -7.12
N TYR A 784 29.32 -16.44 -7.25
CA TYR A 784 28.92 -15.05 -6.99
C TYR A 784 28.47 -14.39 -8.29
N LEU A 785 27.19 -13.99 -8.33
CA LEU A 785 26.63 -13.19 -9.42
C LEU A 785 26.44 -11.75 -8.95
N TYR A 786 26.97 -10.83 -9.74
CA TYR A 786 26.79 -9.40 -9.55
C TYR A 786 25.84 -8.87 -10.61
N THR A 787 24.86 -8.06 -10.22
CA THR A 787 23.99 -7.32 -11.16
C THR A 787 24.30 -5.83 -11.06
N GLN A 788 24.50 -5.19 -12.21
CA GLN A 788 24.76 -3.75 -12.28
C GLN A 788 23.45 -3.02 -12.58
N THR A 789 23.01 -2.14 -11.67
CA THR A 789 21.87 -1.24 -11.95
C THR A 789 22.38 0.10 -12.50
N ALA A 790 21.50 0.88 -13.12
CA ALA A 790 21.85 2.15 -13.79
C ALA A 790 22.47 3.23 -12.86
N ASN A 791 22.39 3.03 -11.54
CA ASN A 791 23.15 3.76 -10.54
C ASN A 791 24.17 2.79 -9.96
N MET A 792 25.46 3.15 -9.89
CA MET A 792 26.61 2.26 -9.60
C MET A 792 26.61 1.61 -8.20
N ASP A 793 25.54 0.91 -7.81
CA ASP A 793 25.37 0.17 -6.59
C ASP A 793 25.34 -1.34 -6.91
N TYR A 794 26.14 -2.12 -6.17
CA TYR A 794 26.33 -3.55 -6.39
C TYR A 794 25.47 -4.37 -5.44
N ILE A 795 24.73 -5.34 -5.98
CA ILE A 795 24.05 -6.38 -5.19
C ILE A 795 24.89 -7.66 -5.32
N VAL A 796 25.33 -8.22 -4.18
CA VAL A 796 26.04 -9.51 -4.14
C VAL A 796 25.03 -10.62 -3.92
N GLU A 797 24.79 -11.44 -4.94
CA GLU A 797 23.99 -12.66 -4.79
C GLU A 797 24.90 -13.88 -4.76
N THR A 798 24.97 -14.55 -3.60
CA THR A 798 25.62 -15.85 -3.48
C THR A 798 24.66 -16.92 -3.99
N LEU A 799 24.91 -17.46 -5.18
CA LEU A 799 24.23 -18.64 -5.69
C LEU A 799 24.92 -19.87 -5.12
N ASN A 800 24.47 -20.29 -3.95
CA ASN A 800 24.69 -21.68 -3.54
C ASN A 800 23.62 -22.49 -4.21
N GLN A 801 24.10 -23.42 -5.06
CA GLN A 801 23.29 -24.40 -5.76
C GLN A 801 22.19 -24.74 -4.82
#